data_AF-A0A7K3SAH5-F1
#
_entry.id   AF-A0A7K3SAH5-F1
#
_cell.length_a   1.000
_cell.length_b   1.000
_cell.length_c   1.000
_cell.angle_alpha   90.00
_cell.angle_beta   90.00
_cell.angle_gamma   90.00
#
_symmetry.space_group_name_H-M   'P 1'
#
loop_
_entity.id
_entity.type
_entity.pdbx_description
1 polymer ?
#
loop_
_entity_poly.entity_id
_entity_poly.type
_entity_poly.pdbx_seq_one_letter_code
_entity_poly.pdbx_strand_id
1 'polypeptide(L)'
;GLGVDLRFRTPAPPAAELAAHHDLVIAADGVHSATRTAHADAFGPGITGHRNRYIWLAADFAFDAFRFEIAETPYGVMQLHGYPYAADASTVIVEMREEVWRAAGLDTCDPAESTTRCAKFFTEALDGRPLRSNRSSWLAFRTVTNSRWSHGNTVLIGDAAHTAHFSIGSGTKLAVEDALALTACIEEQPDLPSALTAYEAERRPVVASTQRAAAASLRWFEELAHYVDQPPRRFAFNLLTRSRRVTHDNLRLRDASFTAAVEEEFGCPPDTPPMFTPFRLRGLELRNRVVVSPMDMYSATDGLPGDFHLVHLGARALGGAGLTMTEMVCVSPEGRITPGCTGLWSDEQALAWRRITDFVHTSAPGAAIGVQLGHSGRKGSTKLMWEGIDQPLDSGNWPLSAASPLPYAPGVSQVPAELDRAGLDAVREQFVAAARRAASSGFDLLELHCAHGYLLSGFLSPLTNHRTDAYGGSLAGRLRFPLEVFDAVREVWPEERPMTVRISATDWAEGGTDAEDAVTIARAFAEHGADAIDVSTGQVVPEERPEYGRSYQTPYADRIRNTVDVPVIAVGAISSWDDVNSLLLAGRADLCALARPHLYDPHWTLHAAAEQGYAGPGAPWPLPYAAGSRTPPTGRTDGPKPRLTLE
;
A
#
# COMPACT_ATOMS: atom_id res chain seq x y z
N GLY A 1 -47.24 -7.47 -20.66
CA GLY A 1 -45.77 -7.51 -20.58
C GLY A 1 -45.24 -6.09 -20.66
N LEU A 2 -44.02 -5.83 -20.18
CA LEU A 2 -43.40 -4.50 -20.06
C LEU A 2 -43.08 -3.81 -21.42
N GLY A 3 -43.67 -4.24 -22.54
CA GLY A 3 -43.38 -3.70 -23.87
C GLY A 3 -41.98 -4.05 -24.42
N VAL A 4 -41.28 -5.04 -23.85
CA VAL A 4 -39.91 -5.41 -24.22
C VAL A 4 -39.88 -6.46 -25.34
N ASP A 5 -39.20 -6.16 -26.45
CA ASP A 5 -38.84 -7.12 -27.51
C ASP A 5 -37.49 -7.78 -27.20
N LEU A 6 -37.48 -9.08 -26.88
CA LEU A 6 -36.27 -9.83 -26.56
C LEU A 6 -35.81 -10.67 -27.75
N ARG A 7 -34.61 -10.39 -28.26
CA ARG A 7 -34.00 -11.12 -29.37
C ARG A 7 -32.79 -11.93 -28.89
N PHE A 8 -32.92 -13.25 -28.91
CA PHE A 8 -31.86 -14.17 -28.50
C PHE A 8 -31.13 -14.75 -29.72
N ARG A 9 -29.83 -15.05 -29.56
CA ARG A 9 -28.97 -15.60 -30.62
C ARG A 9 -28.90 -14.72 -31.88
N THR A 10 -29.17 -13.42 -31.72
CA THR A 10 -29.13 -12.42 -32.79
C THR A 10 -28.01 -11.44 -32.48
N PRO A 11 -27.03 -11.25 -33.39
CA PRO A 11 -26.05 -10.19 -33.24
C PRO A 11 -26.76 -8.82 -33.19
N ALA A 12 -26.39 -7.98 -32.23
CA ALA A 12 -26.91 -6.61 -32.17
C ALA A 12 -26.35 -5.78 -33.34
N PRO A 13 -27.15 -4.90 -33.97
CA PRO A 13 -26.63 -3.91 -34.91
C PRO A 13 -25.59 -2.99 -34.23
N PRO A 14 -24.72 -2.32 -35.00
CA PRO A 14 -23.80 -1.32 -34.45
C PRO A 14 -24.56 -0.25 -33.65
N ALA A 15 -24.05 0.13 -32.48
CA ALA A 15 -24.70 1.10 -31.60
C ALA A 15 -24.98 2.44 -32.31
N ALA A 16 -24.09 2.87 -33.22
CA ALA A 16 -24.27 4.08 -34.02
C ALA A 16 -25.51 4.05 -34.94
N GLU A 17 -25.87 2.87 -35.48
CA GLU A 17 -27.08 2.70 -36.28
C GLU A 17 -28.33 2.79 -35.40
N LEU A 18 -28.30 2.12 -34.23
CA LEU A 18 -29.38 2.18 -33.26
C LEU A 18 -29.59 3.62 -32.75
N ALA A 19 -28.50 4.34 -32.50
CA ALA A 19 -28.49 5.71 -32.00
C ALA A 19 -29.18 6.70 -32.95
N ALA A 20 -29.23 6.42 -34.25
CA ALA A 20 -29.93 7.25 -35.23
C ALA A 20 -31.46 7.15 -35.15
N HIS A 21 -31.99 6.08 -34.52
CA HIS A 21 -33.41 5.74 -34.57
C HIS A 21 -34.06 5.52 -33.20
N HIS A 22 -33.29 5.60 -32.11
CA HIS A 22 -33.77 5.41 -30.74
C HIS A 22 -33.39 6.60 -29.86
N ASP A 23 -34.20 6.89 -28.85
CA ASP A 23 -33.94 8.01 -27.94
C ASP A 23 -32.70 7.78 -27.06
N LEU A 24 -32.43 6.51 -26.71
CA LEU A 24 -31.29 6.09 -25.91
C LEU A 24 -30.85 4.68 -26.32
N VAL A 25 -29.55 4.46 -26.45
CA VAL A 25 -28.92 3.17 -26.68
C VAL A 25 -28.06 2.79 -25.49
N ILE A 26 -28.37 1.67 -24.84
CA ILE A 26 -27.62 1.12 -23.71
C ILE A 26 -26.73 -0.01 -24.23
N ALA A 27 -25.43 0.25 -24.29
CA ALA A 27 -24.43 -0.73 -24.70
C ALA A 27 -23.88 -1.50 -23.49
N ALA A 28 -24.41 -2.71 -23.31
CA ALA A 28 -23.96 -3.69 -22.32
C ALA A 28 -23.26 -4.89 -22.98
N ASP A 29 -22.45 -4.63 -24.01
CA ASP A 29 -21.81 -5.62 -24.89
C ASP A 29 -20.48 -6.20 -24.33
N GLY A 30 -20.25 -6.02 -23.02
CA GLY A 30 -19.23 -6.71 -22.23
C GLY A 30 -17.80 -6.24 -22.43
N VAL A 31 -16.84 -7.00 -21.88
CA VAL A 31 -15.41 -6.63 -21.87
C VAL A 31 -14.81 -6.46 -23.27
N HIS A 32 -15.37 -7.14 -24.28
CA HIS A 32 -14.98 -7.01 -25.70
C HIS A 32 -15.87 -6.06 -26.50
N SER A 33 -16.50 -5.08 -25.82
CA SER A 33 -17.43 -4.10 -26.39
C SER A 33 -16.99 -3.57 -27.75
N ALA A 34 -17.77 -3.90 -28.78
CA ALA A 34 -17.60 -3.36 -30.12
C ALA A 34 -17.97 -1.87 -30.15
N THR A 35 -18.93 -1.47 -29.31
CA THR A 35 -19.37 -0.07 -29.16
C THR A 35 -18.25 0.81 -28.65
N ARG A 36 -17.58 0.40 -27.56
CA ARG A 36 -16.45 1.13 -26.98
C ARG A 36 -15.29 1.23 -27.98
N THR A 37 -14.99 0.16 -28.71
CA THR A 37 -13.92 0.15 -29.71
C THR A 37 -14.24 1.05 -30.90
N ALA A 38 -15.47 1.04 -31.41
CA ALA A 38 -15.89 1.85 -32.55
C ALA A 38 -15.84 3.37 -32.27
N HIS A 39 -16.01 3.77 -31.00
CA HIS A 39 -15.98 5.17 -30.57
C HIS A 39 -14.90 5.42 -29.50
N ALA A 40 -13.73 4.81 -29.66
CA ALA A 40 -12.64 4.90 -28.68
C ALA A 40 -12.21 6.35 -28.39
N ASP A 41 -12.21 7.23 -29.39
CA ASP A 41 -11.88 8.66 -29.23
C ASP A 41 -12.86 9.40 -28.30
N ALA A 42 -14.12 8.93 -28.23
CA ALA A 42 -15.14 9.53 -27.37
C ALA A 42 -15.11 8.97 -25.95
N PHE A 43 -14.99 7.64 -25.81
CA PHE A 43 -15.01 6.97 -24.51
C PHE A 43 -13.67 6.97 -23.78
N GLY A 44 -12.56 7.09 -24.51
CA GLY A 44 -11.19 7.06 -23.98
C GLY A 44 -10.90 5.79 -23.15
N PRO A 45 -10.96 4.59 -23.76
CA PRO A 45 -10.80 3.33 -23.04
C PRO A 45 -9.36 3.10 -22.58
N GLY A 46 -9.19 2.76 -21.30
CA GLY A 46 -7.98 2.15 -20.75
C GLY A 46 -8.18 0.64 -20.59
N ILE A 47 -7.32 -0.18 -21.20
CA ILE A 47 -7.38 -1.64 -21.09
C ILE A 47 -6.04 -2.15 -20.55
N THR A 48 -6.07 -2.71 -19.34
CA THR A 48 -4.90 -3.32 -18.70
C THR A 48 -5.06 -4.83 -18.67
N GLY A 49 -4.11 -5.55 -19.28
CA GLY A 49 -4.02 -7.01 -19.17
C GLY A 49 -3.30 -7.43 -17.89
N HIS A 50 -3.60 -8.64 -17.42
CA HIS A 50 -3.06 -9.19 -16.17
C HIS A 50 -2.38 -10.54 -16.39
N ARG A 51 -1.55 -10.96 -15.42
CA ARG A 51 -0.57 -12.06 -15.52
C ARG A 51 -1.18 -13.43 -15.26
N ASN A 52 -2.34 -13.50 -14.63
CA ASN A 52 -3.03 -14.76 -14.40
C ASN A 52 -3.89 -15.20 -15.60
N ARG A 53 -3.87 -16.50 -15.84
CA ARG A 53 -4.77 -17.21 -16.75
C ARG A 53 -5.85 -17.90 -15.95
N TYR A 54 -7.10 -17.79 -16.39
CA TYR A 54 -8.24 -18.47 -15.75
C TYR A 54 -9.15 -19.17 -16.76
N ILE A 55 -9.89 -20.17 -16.28
CA ILE A 55 -10.94 -20.88 -17.02
C ILE A 55 -12.17 -21.09 -16.14
N TRP A 56 -13.36 -20.87 -16.70
CA TRP A 56 -14.64 -21.11 -16.04
C TRP A 56 -15.15 -22.51 -16.35
N LEU A 57 -15.40 -23.30 -15.32
CA LEU A 57 -15.88 -24.67 -15.36
C LEU A 57 -17.09 -24.82 -14.42
N ALA A 58 -17.72 -25.99 -14.44
CA ALA A 58 -18.81 -26.34 -13.55
C ALA A 58 -18.55 -27.68 -12.85
N ALA A 59 -18.99 -27.78 -11.61
CA ALA A 59 -19.10 -29.04 -10.88
C ALA A 59 -20.59 -29.45 -10.82
N ASP A 60 -20.87 -30.75 -10.93
CA ASP A 60 -22.22 -31.32 -10.83
C ASP A 60 -22.62 -31.65 -9.38
N PHE A 61 -22.11 -30.84 -8.46
CA PHE A 61 -22.49 -30.81 -7.07
C PHE A 61 -22.37 -29.38 -6.52
N ALA A 62 -23.10 -29.10 -5.44
CA ALA A 62 -22.97 -27.86 -4.70
C ALA A 62 -21.82 -27.95 -3.69
N PHE A 63 -20.91 -26.99 -3.69
CA PHE A 63 -20.08 -26.73 -2.52
C PHE A 63 -20.96 -26.22 -1.38
N ASP A 64 -20.58 -26.55 -0.15
CA ASP A 64 -21.22 -26.09 1.07
C ASP A 64 -21.04 -24.59 1.33
N ALA A 65 -19.96 -24.01 0.81
CA ALA A 65 -19.64 -22.60 0.93
C ALA A 65 -18.87 -22.10 -0.31
N PHE A 66 -18.59 -20.79 -0.34
CA PHE A 66 -17.57 -20.27 -1.24
C PHE A 66 -16.20 -20.80 -0.81
N ARG A 67 -15.47 -21.47 -1.71
CA ARG A 67 -14.17 -22.08 -1.45
C ARG A 67 -13.06 -21.43 -2.26
N PHE A 68 -11.90 -21.31 -1.61
CA PHE A 68 -10.62 -21.03 -2.25
C PHE A 68 -9.71 -22.22 -1.96
N GLU A 69 -9.35 -22.94 -3.00
CA GLU A 69 -8.54 -24.15 -2.89
C GLU A 69 -7.21 -23.90 -3.57
N ILE A 70 -6.11 -24.14 -2.86
CA ILE A 70 -4.75 -23.86 -3.34
C ILE A 70 -4.05 -25.19 -3.57
N ALA A 71 -3.46 -25.36 -4.75
CA ALA A 71 -2.69 -26.54 -5.11
C ALA A 71 -1.25 -26.15 -5.43
N GLU A 72 -0.31 -26.68 -4.65
CA GLU A 72 1.12 -26.62 -4.95
C GLU A 72 1.49 -27.82 -5.84
N THR A 73 1.80 -27.52 -7.11
CA THR A 73 2.11 -28.55 -8.11
C THR A 73 3.59 -28.47 -8.52
N PRO A 74 4.14 -29.51 -9.18
CA PRO A 74 5.48 -29.42 -9.77
C PRO A 74 5.67 -28.30 -10.79
N TYR A 75 4.58 -27.68 -11.27
CA TYR A 75 4.60 -26.57 -12.23
C TYR A 75 4.51 -25.19 -11.56
N GLY A 76 4.21 -25.15 -10.25
CA GLY A 76 3.94 -23.94 -9.47
C GLY A 76 2.57 -23.96 -8.79
N VAL A 77 2.20 -22.82 -8.20
CA VAL A 77 0.96 -22.65 -7.43
C VAL A 77 -0.22 -22.41 -8.38
N MET A 78 -1.31 -23.12 -8.13
CA MET A 78 -2.59 -22.98 -8.81
C MET A 78 -3.70 -22.75 -7.79
N GLN A 79 -4.77 -22.06 -8.19
CA GLN A 79 -5.92 -21.84 -7.32
C GLN A 79 -7.24 -22.17 -8.00
N LEU A 80 -8.19 -22.61 -7.20
CA LEU A 80 -9.57 -22.87 -7.59
C LEU A 80 -10.51 -22.02 -6.73
N HIS A 81 -11.42 -21.31 -7.39
CA HIS A 81 -12.52 -20.57 -6.77
C HIS A 81 -13.81 -21.35 -7.02
N GLY A 82 -14.45 -21.83 -5.96
CA GLY A 82 -15.65 -22.66 -6.05
C GLY A 82 -16.84 -22.03 -5.35
N TYR A 83 -18.01 -21.95 -5.99
CA TYR A 83 -19.23 -21.50 -5.31
C TYR A 83 -20.52 -22.07 -5.91
N PRO A 84 -21.51 -22.42 -5.08
CA PRO A 84 -22.77 -22.99 -5.56
C PRO A 84 -23.62 -21.92 -6.26
N TYR A 85 -24.26 -22.30 -7.38
CA TYR A 85 -25.29 -21.48 -8.05
C TYR A 85 -26.64 -22.21 -8.16
N ALA A 86 -26.65 -23.51 -7.86
CA ALA A 86 -27.85 -24.34 -7.74
C ALA A 86 -27.65 -25.35 -6.60
N ALA A 87 -28.73 -26.03 -6.20
CA ALA A 87 -28.69 -27.03 -5.12
C ALA A 87 -27.78 -28.24 -5.43
N ASP A 88 -27.51 -28.49 -6.71
CA ASP A 88 -26.75 -29.62 -7.23
C ASP A 88 -25.62 -29.18 -8.17
N ALA A 89 -25.26 -27.89 -8.19
CA ALA A 89 -24.22 -27.40 -9.09
C ALA A 89 -23.45 -26.19 -8.56
N SER A 90 -22.17 -26.14 -8.93
CA SER A 90 -21.25 -25.07 -8.58
C SER A 90 -20.49 -24.53 -9.78
N THR A 91 -20.17 -23.25 -9.73
CA THR A 91 -19.16 -22.65 -10.57
C THR A 91 -17.78 -22.97 -10.01
N VAL A 92 -16.86 -23.32 -10.89
CA VAL A 92 -15.45 -23.58 -10.58
C VAL A 92 -14.60 -22.72 -11.50
N ILE A 93 -13.77 -21.85 -10.94
CA ILE A 93 -12.81 -21.06 -11.70
C ILE A 93 -11.43 -21.56 -11.33
N VAL A 94 -10.68 -22.09 -12.28
CA VAL A 94 -9.26 -22.40 -12.07
C VAL A 94 -8.45 -21.24 -12.60
N GLU A 95 -7.51 -20.75 -11.80
CA GLU A 95 -6.65 -19.62 -12.10
C GLU A 95 -5.22 -19.93 -11.69
N MET A 96 -4.24 -19.43 -12.43
CA MET A 96 -2.82 -19.52 -12.10
C MET A 96 -2.02 -18.50 -12.89
N ARG A 97 -0.76 -18.29 -12.52
CA ARG A 97 0.18 -17.46 -13.28
C ARG A 97 0.42 -18.02 -14.69
N GLU A 98 0.64 -17.14 -15.66
CA GLU A 98 0.83 -17.55 -17.06
C GLU A 98 2.02 -18.50 -17.25
N GLU A 99 3.11 -18.28 -16.53
CA GLU A 99 4.27 -19.18 -16.52
C GLU A 99 3.93 -20.58 -15.97
N VAL A 100 3.07 -20.67 -14.95
CA VAL A 100 2.58 -21.95 -14.39
C VAL A 100 1.65 -22.64 -15.37
N TRP A 101 0.75 -21.88 -16.01
CA TRP A 101 -0.15 -22.37 -17.05
C TRP A 101 0.60 -22.97 -18.24
N ARG A 102 1.65 -22.30 -18.73
CA ARG A 102 2.53 -22.81 -19.79
C ARG A 102 3.40 -23.98 -19.34
N ALA A 103 3.97 -23.93 -18.13
CA ALA A 103 4.76 -25.03 -17.58
C ALA A 103 3.93 -26.30 -17.39
N ALA A 104 2.65 -26.14 -17.03
CA ALA A 104 1.69 -27.21 -17.02
C ALA A 104 1.26 -27.64 -18.43
N GLY A 105 1.58 -26.92 -19.51
CA GLY A 105 1.19 -27.26 -20.89
C GLY A 105 -0.32 -27.08 -21.15
N LEU A 106 -1.02 -26.29 -20.35
CA LEU A 106 -2.45 -26.03 -20.50
C LEU A 106 -2.77 -25.06 -21.66
N ASP A 107 -1.74 -24.43 -22.23
CA ASP A 107 -1.78 -23.54 -23.39
C ASP A 107 -1.94 -24.25 -24.73
N THR A 108 -1.57 -25.53 -24.76
CA THR A 108 -1.65 -26.38 -25.96
C THR A 108 -2.74 -27.45 -25.87
N CYS A 109 -3.33 -27.64 -24.69
CA CYS A 109 -4.43 -28.57 -24.47
C CYS A 109 -5.72 -28.11 -25.16
N ASP A 110 -6.51 -29.07 -25.64
CA ASP A 110 -7.90 -28.79 -26.00
C ASP A 110 -8.76 -28.52 -24.72
N PRO A 111 -9.98 -27.97 -24.85
CA PRO A 111 -10.82 -27.68 -23.70
C PRO A 111 -11.19 -28.90 -22.84
N ALA A 112 -11.32 -30.09 -23.43
CA ALA A 112 -11.71 -31.31 -22.70
C ALA A 112 -10.53 -31.84 -21.87
N GLU A 113 -9.33 -31.82 -22.46
CA GLU A 113 -8.09 -32.15 -21.77
C GLU A 113 -7.81 -31.14 -20.64
N SER A 114 -7.93 -29.84 -20.91
CA SER A 114 -7.78 -28.79 -19.89
C SER A 114 -8.71 -29.02 -18.69
N THR A 115 -9.97 -29.34 -18.95
CA THR A 115 -10.98 -29.62 -17.91
C THR A 115 -10.60 -30.85 -17.08
N THR A 116 -10.19 -31.93 -17.74
CA THR A 116 -9.77 -33.17 -17.08
C THR A 116 -8.54 -32.95 -16.20
N ARG A 117 -7.58 -32.15 -16.67
CA ARG A 117 -6.35 -31.84 -15.93
C ARG A 117 -6.63 -30.94 -14.74
N CYS A 118 -7.49 -29.93 -14.90
CA CYS A 118 -7.97 -29.11 -13.79
C CYS A 118 -8.58 -29.96 -12.68
N ALA A 119 -9.47 -30.91 -13.02
CA ALA A 119 -10.06 -31.81 -12.02
C ALA A 119 -8.99 -32.64 -11.28
N LYS A 120 -7.93 -33.08 -11.99
CA LYS A 120 -6.81 -33.81 -11.38
C LYS A 120 -5.98 -32.96 -10.42
N PHE A 121 -5.69 -31.70 -10.77
CA PHE A 121 -4.93 -30.80 -9.89
C PHE A 121 -5.65 -30.53 -8.57
N PHE A 122 -6.98 -30.52 -8.57
CA PHE A 122 -7.82 -30.28 -7.39
C PHE A 122 -8.59 -31.52 -6.96
N THR A 123 -7.99 -32.71 -7.07
CA THR A 123 -8.66 -33.99 -6.77
C THR A 123 -9.24 -34.02 -5.37
N GLU A 124 -8.51 -33.53 -4.37
CA GLU A 124 -8.97 -33.51 -2.96
C GLU A 124 -10.15 -32.57 -2.78
N ALA A 125 -10.05 -31.32 -3.26
CA ALA A 125 -11.12 -30.34 -3.18
C ALA A 125 -12.42 -30.77 -3.89
N LEU A 126 -12.31 -31.64 -4.90
CA LEU A 126 -13.43 -32.11 -5.71
C LEU A 126 -13.93 -33.50 -5.31
N ASP A 127 -13.34 -34.15 -4.30
CA ASP A 127 -13.56 -35.57 -3.97
C ASP A 127 -13.40 -36.50 -5.18
N GLY A 128 -12.44 -36.19 -6.06
CA GLY A 128 -12.18 -36.93 -7.31
C GLY A 128 -13.27 -36.81 -8.38
N ARG A 129 -14.26 -35.93 -8.20
CA ARG A 129 -15.36 -35.72 -9.16
C ARG A 129 -14.89 -34.91 -10.37
N PRO A 130 -15.44 -35.18 -11.57
CA PRO A 130 -15.04 -34.47 -12.79
C PRO A 130 -15.59 -33.04 -12.82
N LEU A 131 -14.90 -32.18 -13.55
CA LEU A 131 -15.41 -30.87 -13.94
C LEU A 131 -16.05 -30.93 -15.34
N ARG A 132 -16.96 -30.01 -15.63
CA ARG A 132 -17.63 -29.85 -16.92
C ARG A 132 -17.28 -28.49 -17.52
N SER A 133 -17.01 -28.46 -18.83
CA SER A 133 -16.85 -27.22 -19.59
C SER A 133 -18.12 -26.88 -20.36
N ASN A 134 -18.35 -25.59 -20.60
CA ASN A 134 -19.44 -25.08 -21.43
C ASN A 134 -18.91 -23.95 -22.31
N ARG A 135 -18.27 -24.31 -23.45
CA ARG A 135 -17.52 -23.37 -24.29
C ARG A 135 -16.45 -22.58 -23.51
N SER A 136 -15.87 -23.24 -22.51
CA SER A 136 -14.84 -22.69 -21.65
C SER A 136 -13.52 -22.55 -22.42
N SER A 137 -12.83 -21.43 -22.20
CA SER A 137 -11.49 -21.18 -22.72
C SER A 137 -10.63 -20.52 -21.66
N TRP A 138 -9.31 -20.68 -21.80
CA TRP A 138 -8.35 -19.94 -20.99
C TRP A 138 -8.33 -18.48 -21.39
N LEU A 139 -8.51 -17.60 -20.41
CA LEU A 139 -8.57 -16.15 -20.58
C LEU A 139 -7.56 -15.48 -19.67
N ALA A 140 -7.16 -14.26 -20.02
CA ALA A 140 -6.50 -13.34 -19.08
C ALA A 140 -7.48 -12.24 -18.72
N PHE A 141 -7.53 -11.85 -17.45
CA PHE A 141 -8.43 -10.79 -17.02
C PHE A 141 -8.01 -9.47 -17.65
N ARG A 142 -8.98 -8.60 -17.94
CA ARG A 142 -8.74 -7.26 -18.48
C ARG A 142 -9.44 -6.26 -17.60
N THR A 143 -8.68 -5.35 -17.00
CA THR A 143 -9.29 -4.18 -16.36
C THR A 143 -9.62 -3.17 -17.45
N VAL A 144 -10.91 -2.89 -17.61
CA VAL A 144 -11.44 -1.83 -18.46
C VAL A 144 -11.76 -0.61 -17.59
N THR A 145 -11.29 0.55 -18.02
CA THR A 145 -11.74 1.86 -17.57
C THR A 145 -12.07 2.70 -18.80
N ASN A 146 -12.90 3.73 -18.63
CA ASN A 146 -13.21 4.69 -19.69
C ASN A 146 -13.20 6.10 -19.10
N SER A 147 -12.65 7.07 -19.83
CA SER A 147 -12.67 8.47 -19.43
C SER A 147 -14.08 9.04 -19.44
N ARG A 148 -14.94 8.58 -20.36
CA ARG A 148 -16.39 8.86 -20.44
C ARG A 148 -17.17 7.59 -20.66
N TRP A 149 -18.39 7.51 -20.15
CA TRP A 149 -19.26 6.34 -20.32
C TRP A 149 -20.40 6.61 -21.31
N SER A 150 -20.52 7.84 -21.81
CA SER A 150 -21.54 8.23 -22.77
C SER A 150 -20.98 8.97 -23.97
N HIS A 151 -21.64 8.80 -25.11
CA HIS A 151 -21.40 9.53 -26.36
C HIS A 151 -22.71 9.74 -27.11
N GLY A 152 -23.15 11.01 -27.23
CA GLY A 152 -24.48 11.32 -27.78
C GLY A 152 -25.58 10.69 -26.93
N ASN A 153 -26.45 9.91 -27.54
CA ASN A 153 -27.49 9.12 -26.89
C ASN A 153 -27.08 7.64 -26.69
N THR A 154 -25.78 7.32 -26.73
CA THR A 154 -25.26 5.98 -26.41
C THR A 154 -24.54 5.99 -25.07
N VAL A 155 -24.84 5.02 -24.20
CA VAL A 155 -24.21 4.87 -22.88
C VAL A 155 -23.67 3.45 -22.67
N LEU A 156 -22.48 3.33 -22.09
CA LEU A 156 -21.87 2.08 -21.67
C LEU A 156 -22.29 1.76 -20.23
N ILE A 157 -22.62 0.49 -19.95
CA ILE A 157 -22.85 -0.01 -18.58
C ILE A 157 -22.13 -1.35 -18.36
N GLY A 158 -21.93 -1.73 -17.08
CA GLY A 158 -21.28 -3.01 -16.74
C GLY A 158 -19.89 -3.16 -17.36
N ASP A 159 -19.52 -4.38 -17.76
CA ASP A 159 -18.16 -4.67 -18.27
C ASP A 159 -17.78 -3.94 -19.57
N ALA A 160 -18.74 -3.35 -20.29
CA ALA A 160 -18.45 -2.46 -21.40
C ALA A 160 -17.82 -1.13 -20.91
N ALA A 161 -18.35 -0.59 -19.81
CA ALA A 161 -17.91 0.65 -19.18
C ALA A 161 -16.74 0.44 -18.21
N HIS A 162 -16.79 -0.62 -17.40
CA HIS A 162 -15.81 -0.89 -16.36
C HIS A 162 -15.91 -2.32 -15.85
N THR A 163 -14.76 -2.99 -15.72
CA THR A 163 -14.70 -4.36 -15.20
C THR A 163 -14.14 -4.39 -13.78
N ALA A 164 -14.58 -5.34 -12.96
CA ALA A 164 -13.95 -5.68 -11.68
C ALA A 164 -13.60 -7.18 -11.66
N HIS A 165 -12.42 -7.53 -11.15
CA HIS A 165 -11.98 -8.92 -11.05
C HIS A 165 -13.02 -9.78 -10.32
N PHE A 166 -13.30 -10.98 -10.85
CA PHE A 166 -14.36 -11.86 -10.36
C PHE A 166 -14.16 -12.29 -8.90
N SER A 167 -12.92 -12.26 -8.39
CA SER A 167 -12.57 -12.65 -7.02
C SER A 167 -13.22 -11.81 -5.92
N ILE A 168 -13.87 -10.68 -6.24
CA ILE A 168 -14.65 -9.88 -5.29
C ILE A 168 -16.16 -9.94 -5.56
N GLY A 169 -16.62 -10.77 -6.50
CA GLY A 169 -18.04 -11.05 -6.75
C GLY A 169 -18.91 -9.84 -7.12
N SER A 170 -18.33 -8.79 -7.71
CA SER A 170 -19.02 -7.49 -7.87
C SER A 170 -19.45 -7.15 -9.31
N GLY A 171 -19.07 -7.92 -10.34
CA GLY A 171 -19.36 -7.61 -11.75
C GLY A 171 -20.86 -7.44 -12.04
N THR A 172 -21.67 -8.47 -11.78
CA THR A 172 -23.13 -8.40 -11.99
C THR A 172 -23.79 -7.31 -11.16
N LYS A 173 -23.35 -7.16 -9.89
CA LYS A 173 -23.85 -6.11 -9.01
C LYS A 173 -23.61 -4.72 -9.60
N LEU A 174 -22.40 -4.44 -10.09
CA LEU A 174 -22.08 -3.16 -10.71
C LEU A 174 -22.99 -2.88 -11.91
N ALA A 175 -23.15 -3.85 -12.83
CA ALA A 175 -23.99 -3.66 -14.00
C ALA A 175 -25.47 -3.38 -13.66
N VAL A 176 -26.00 -4.03 -12.61
CA VAL A 176 -27.38 -3.78 -12.14
C VAL A 176 -27.50 -2.42 -11.45
N GLU A 177 -26.54 -2.04 -10.62
CA GLU A 177 -26.50 -0.71 -10.01
C GLU A 177 -26.36 0.40 -11.05
N ASP A 178 -25.59 0.17 -12.12
CA ASP A 178 -25.46 1.12 -13.23
C ASP A 178 -26.80 1.34 -13.93
N ALA A 179 -27.52 0.25 -14.22
CA ALA A 179 -28.85 0.32 -14.82
C ALA A 179 -29.84 1.08 -13.91
N LEU A 180 -29.82 0.80 -12.61
CA LEU A 180 -30.68 1.47 -11.62
C LEU A 180 -30.40 2.97 -11.54
N ALA A 181 -29.13 3.35 -11.40
CA ALA A 181 -28.73 4.76 -11.32
C ALA A 181 -29.02 5.50 -12.63
N LEU A 182 -28.78 4.87 -13.78
CA LEU A 182 -29.11 5.44 -15.08
C LEU A 182 -30.62 5.71 -15.19
N THR A 183 -31.48 4.78 -14.80
CA THR A 183 -32.93 4.99 -14.79
C THR A 183 -33.33 6.16 -13.88
N ALA A 184 -32.81 6.21 -12.65
CA ALA A 184 -33.11 7.32 -11.72
C ALA A 184 -32.67 8.68 -12.29
N CYS A 185 -31.45 8.76 -12.84
CA CYS A 185 -30.94 9.98 -13.45
C CYS A 185 -31.78 10.44 -14.66
N ILE A 186 -32.31 9.51 -15.46
CA ILE A 186 -33.21 9.84 -16.59
C ILE A 186 -34.54 10.42 -16.09
N GLU A 187 -35.07 9.93 -14.97
CA GLU A 187 -36.32 10.43 -14.40
C GLU A 187 -36.16 11.78 -13.69
N GLU A 188 -35.01 12.02 -13.07
CA GLU A 188 -34.75 13.20 -12.25
C GLU A 188 -34.21 14.41 -13.03
N GLN A 189 -33.52 14.18 -14.14
CA GLN A 189 -32.88 15.24 -14.92
C GLN A 189 -33.78 15.73 -16.07
N PRO A 190 -33.68 17.01 -16.47
CA PRO A 190 -34.59 17.62 -17.45
C PRO A 190 -34.39 17.12 -18.89
N ASP A 191 -33.20 16.58 -19.20
CA ASP A 191 -32.83 16.07 -20.52
C ASP A 191 -31.80 14.95 -20.43
N LEU A 192 -31.66 14.19 -21.52
CA LEU A 192 -30.77 13.03 -21.58
C LEU A 192 -29.28 13.39 -21.38
N PRO A 193 -28.71 14.45 -21.98
CA PRO A 193 -27.32 14.84 -21.70
C PRO A 193 -27.05 15.11 -20.21
N SER A 194 -27.98 15.78 -19.53
CA SER A 194 -27.90 16.05 -18.09
C SER A 194 -28.01 14.74 -17.28
N ALA A 195 -28.91 13.83 -17.67
CA ALA A 195 -29.05 12.50 -17.07
C ALA A 195 -27.77 11.67 -17.17
N LEU A 196 -27.15 11.60 -18.34
CA LEU A 196 -25.92 10.84 -18.57
C LEU A 196 -24.73 11.42 -17.77
N THR A 197 -24.67 12.74 -17.67
CA THR A 197 -23.66 13.43 -16.85
C THR A 197 -23.85 13.13 -15.36
N ALA A 198 -25.10 13.18 -14.88
CA ALA A 198 -25.43 12.86 -13.49
C ALA A 198 -25.12 11.40 -13.14
N TYR A 199 -25.48 10.47 -14.03
CA TYR A 199 -25.17 9.04 -13.91
C TYR A 199 -23.67 8.80 -13.75
N GLU A 200 -22.83 9.39 -14.63
CA GLU A 200 -21.39 9.25 -14.52
C GLU A 200 -20.84 9.85 -13.23
N ALA A 201 -21.35 11.02 -12.80
CA ALA A 201 -20.91 11.67 -11.57
C ALA A 201 -21.25 10.85 -10.32
N GLU A 202 -22.43 10.24 -10.27
CA GLU A 202 -22.89 9.40 -9.16
C GLU A 202 -22.10 8.08 -9.07
N ARG A 203 -21.96 7.39 -10.21
CA ARG A 203 -21.45 6.01 -10.24
C ARG A 203 -19.93 5.92 -10.22
N ARG A 204 -19.22 6.87 -10.83
CA ARG A 204 -17.75 6.83 -10.99
C ARG A 204 -16.99 6.66 -9.67
N PRO A 205 -17.31 7.35 -8.56
CA PRO A 205 -16.62 7.13 -7.29
C PRO A 205 -16.78 5.72 -6.73
N VAL A 206 -17.99 5.14 -6.83
CA VAL A 206 -18.32 3.79 -6.35
C VAL A 206 -17.62 2.72 -7.18
N VAL A 207 -17.65 2.87 -8.51
CA VAL A 207 -16.95 1.99 -9.44
C VAL A 207 -15.44 2.05 -9.21
N ALA A 208 -14.85 3.25 -9.13
CA ALA A 208 -13.43 3.41 -8.89
C ALA A 208 -12.99 2.76 -7.56
N SER A 209 -13.80 2.90 -6.50
CA SER A 209 -13.56 2.22 -5.22
C SER A 209 -13.58 0.69 -5.36
N THR A 210 -14.56 0.17 -6.08
CA THR A 210 -14.71 -1.27 -6.32
C THR A 210 -13.58 -1.83 -7.18
N GLN A 211 -13.18 -1.13 -8.24
CA GLN A 211 -12.05 -1.50 -9.09
C GLN A 211 -10.73 -1.50 -8.33
N ARG A 212 -10.49 -0.54 -7.41
CA ARG A 212 -9.30 -0.57 -6.54
C ARG A 212 -9.27 -1.81 -5.64
N ALA A 213 -10.39 -2.17 -5.03
CA ALA A 213 -10.50 -3.38 -4.21
C ALA A 213 -10.30 -4.66 -5.05
N ALA A 214 -10.85 -4.68 -6.27
CA ALA A 214 -10.67 -5.77 -7.21
C ALA A 214 -9.21 -5.92 -7.66
N ALA A 215 -8.54 -4.80 -7.96
CA ALA A 215 -7.12 -4.78 -8.33
C ALA A 215 -6.23 -5.26 -7.17
N ALA A 216 -6.53 -4.86 -5.93
CA ALA A 216 -5.82 -5.38 -4.76
C ALA A 216 -5.99 -6.90 -4.61
N SER A 217 -7.22 -7.42 -4.78
CA SER A 217 -7.45 -8.86 -4.76
C SER A 217 -6.78 -9.59 -5.92
N LEU A 218 -6.83 -9.03 -7.13
CA LEU A 218 -6.23 -9.62 -8.33
C LEU A 218 -4.72 -9.77 -8.13
N ARG A 219 -4.05 -8.67 -7.74
CA ARG A 219 -2.60 -8.69 -7.48
C ARG A 219 -2.23 -9.71 -6.41
N TRP A 220 -3.04 -9.85 -5.36
CA TRP A 220 -2.80 -10.87 -4.35
C TRP A 220 -2.80 -12.30 -4.94
N PHE A 221 -3.74 -12.62 -5.84
CA PHE A 221 -3.74 -13.92 -6.52
C PHE A 221 -2.61 -14.09 -7.54
N GLU A 222 -2.11 -13.00 -8.14
CA GLU A 222 -0.92 -13.06 -9.00
C GLU A 222 0.38 -13.31 -8.23
N GLU A 223 0.36 -12.99 -6.93
CA GLU A 223 1.50 -13.07 -6.01
C GLU A 223 1.30 -14.19 -4.97
N LEU A 224 0.32 -15.08 -5.21
CA LEU A 224 -0.11 -16.12 -4.26
C LEU A 224 1.04 -17.00 -3.75
N ALA A 225 2.01 -17.29 -4.62
CA ALA A 225 3.17 -18.12 -4.29
C ALA A 225 4.02 -17.55 -3.14
N HIS A 226 3.92 -16.25 -2.83
CA HIS A 226 4.63 -15.65 -1.71
C HIS A 226 3.97 -15.93 -0.35
N TYR A 227 2.76 -16.49 -0.34
CA TYR A 227 1.98 -16.66 0.90
C TYR A 227 1.74 -18.11 1.29
N VAL A 228 2.05 -19.09 0.43
CA VAL A 228 1.71 -20.51 0.67
C VAL A 228 2.40 -21.09 1.92
N ASP A 229 3.55 -20.54 2.30
CA ASP A 229 4.29 -20.91 3.52
C ASP A 229 3.75 -20.24 4.80
N GLN A 230 2.74 -19.39 4.70
CA GLN A 230 2.14 -18.78 5.88
C GLN A 230 1.45 -19.83 6.75
N PRO A 231 1.47 -19.66 8.08
CA PRO A 231 0.61 -20.42 8.98
C PRO A 231 -0.85 -20.42 8.51
N PRO A 232 -1.58 -21.56 8.57
CA PRO A 232 -2.87 -21.69 7.88
C PRO A 232 -3.92 -20.64 8.24
N ARG A 233 -4.01 -20.24 9.51
CA ARG A 233 -5.00 -19.22 9.92
C ARG A 233 -4.57 -17.83 9.47
N ARG A 234 -3.27 -17.51 9.56
CA ARG A 234 -2.72 -16.28 8.97
C ARG A 234 -2.97 -16.22 7.46
N PHE A 235 -2.73 -17.31 6.74
CA PHE A 235 -3.00 -17.41 5.31
C PHE A 235 -4.48 -17.13 5.01
N ALA A 236 -5.40 -17.80 5.72
CA ALA A 236 -6.83 -17.60 5.58
C ALA A 236 -7.23 -16.13 5.88
N PHE A 237 -6.70 -15.54 6.95
CA PHE A 237 -6.95 -14.15 7.30
C PHE A 237 -6.41 -13.18 6.23
N ASN A 238 -5.20 -13.43 5.72
CA ASN A 238 -4.61 -12.65 4.63
C ASN A 238 -5.48 -12.72 3.37
N LEU A 239 -5.87 -13.94 2.96
CA LEU A 239 -6.78 -14.18 1.85
C LEU A 239 -8.09 -13.41 2.04
N LEU A 240 -8.76 -13.52 3.18
CA LEU A 240 -10.06 -12.87 3.42
C LEU A 240 -9.95 -11.33 3.41
N THR A 241 -8.82 -10.78 3.88
CA THR A 241 -8.59 -9.33 3.96
C THR A 241 -7.92 -8.70 2.73
N ARG A 242 -7.52 -9.49 1.72
CA ARG A 242 -6.79 -9.03 0.51
C ARG A 242 -7.38 -7.85 -0.23
N SER A 243 -8.72 -7.75 -0.24
CA SER A 243 -9.44 -6.66 -0.91
C SER A 243 -9.47 -5.37 -0.09
N ARG A 244 -9.07 -5.44 1.19
CA ARG A 244 -9.14 -4.38 2.21
C ARG A 244 -10.55 -3.88 2.55
N ARG A 245 -11.57 -4.47 1.93
CA ARG A 245 -12.99 -4.23 2.27
C ARG A 245 -13.44 -5.04 3.47
N VAL A 246 -12.82 -6.20 3.64
CA VAL A 246 -12.93 -7.04 4.83
C VAL A 246 -11.68 -6.76 5.66
N THR A 247 -11.89 -6.49 6.93
CA THR A 247 -10.88 -6.09 7.91
C THR A 247 -11.00 -6.94 9.16
N HIS A 248 -10.08 -6.75 10.11
CA HIS A 248 -10.11 -7.38 11.42
C HIS A 248 -11.45 -7.19 12.13
N ASP A 249 -11.93 -5.95 12.28
CA ASP A 249 -13.19 -5.69 12.98
C ASP A 249 -14.39 -6.30 12.23
N ASN A 250 -14.38 -6.20 10.90
CA ASN A 250 -15.42 -6.76 10.07
C ASN A 250 -15.47 -8.30 10.12
N LEU A 251 -14.31 -8.98 10.25
CA LEU A 251 -14.25 -10.42 10.46
C LEU A 251 -14.66 -10.80 11.87
N ARG A 252 -14.24 -10.05 12.89
CA ARG A 252 -14.64 -10.28 14.28
C ARG A 252 -16.16 -10.25 14.46
N LEU A 253 -16.85 -9.35 13.75
CA LEU A 253 -18.33 -9.29 13.73
C LEU A 253 -18.99 -10.50 13.07
N ARG A 254 -18.33 -11.15 12.10
CA ARG A 254 -18.87 -12.31 11.38
C ARG A 254 -18.51 -13.64 12.02
N ASP A 255 -17.29 -13.76 12.52
CA ASP A 255 -16.75 -14.94 13.19
C ASP A 255 -15.68 -14.52 14.20
N ALA A 256 -16.11 -14.29 15.44
CA ALA A 256 -15.23 -13.95 16.54
C ALA A 256 -14.28 -15.10 16.91
N SER A 257 -14.71 -16.36 16.70
CA SER A 257 -13.90 -17.53 17.04
C SER A 257 -12.71 -17.69 16.10
N PHE A 258 -12.92 -17.50 14.80
CA PHE A 258 -11.85 -17.47 13.81
C PHE A 258 -10.87 -16.33 14.09
N THR A 259 -11.38 -15.12 14.31
CA THR A 259 -10.53 -13.95 14.58
C THR A 259 -9.69 -14.16 15.85
N ALA A 260 -10.27 -14.66 16.94
CA ALA A 260 -9.52 -14.96 18.16
C ALA A 260 -8.44 -16.03 17.95
N ALA A 261 -8.72 -17.05 17.13
CA ALA A 261 -7.75 -18.10 16.80
C ALA A 261 -6.57 -17.58 15.94
N VAL A 262 -6.81 -16.56 15.10
CA VAL A 262 -5.76 -15.86 14.33
C VAL A 262 -4.93 -14.97 15.26
N GLU A 263 -5.55 -14.26 16.20
CA GLU A 263 -4.87 -13.44 17.21
C GLU A 263 -3.96 -14.28 18.12
N GLU A 264 -4.44 -15.44 18.57
CA GLU A 264 -3.65 -16.40 19.35
C GLU A 264 -2.42 -16.90 18.57
N GLU A 265 -2.62 -17.29 17.30
CA GLU A 265 -1.54 -17.75 16.41
C GLU A 265 -0.53 -16.64 16.08
N PHE A 266 -0.98 -15.38 16.02
CA PHE A 266 -0.10 -14.22 15.91
C PHE A 266 0.74 -13.99 17.18
N GLY A 267 0.30 -14.51 18.33
CA GLY A 267 0.96 -14.33 19.62
C GLY A 267 0.48 -13.10 20.39
N CYS A 268 -0.77 -12.66 20.16
CA CYS A 268 -1.39 -11.64 20.98
C CYS A 268 -1.46 -12.12 22.45
N PRO A 269 -0.99 -11.32 23.44
CA PRO A 269 -1.28 -11.59 24.83
C PRO A 269 -2.82 -11.59 25.09
N PRO A 270 -3.29 -12.23 26.17
CA PRO A 270 -4.72 -12.23 26.51
C PRO A 270 -5.30 -10.81 26.53
N ASP A 271 -6.50 -10.65 25.97
CA ASP A 271 -7.25 -9.39 25.88
C ASP A 271 -6.47 -8.21 25.25
N THR A 272 -5.44 -8.51 24.46
CA THR A 272 -4.57 -7.49 23.84
C THR A 272 -4.82 -7.43 22.33
N PRO A 273 -5.33 -6.30 21.81
CA PRO A 273 -5.47 -6.11 20.37
C PRO A 273 -4.11 -6.25 19.65
N PRO A 274 -4.10 -6.75 18.39
CA PRO A 274 -2.87 -7.03 17.65
C PRO A 274 -1.88 -5.86 17.63
N MET A 275 -2.36 -4.64 17.41
CA MET A 275 -1.52 -3.43 17.40
C MET A 275 -0.79 -3.17 18.71
N PHE A 276 -1.28 -3.66 19.85
CA PHE A 276 -0.69 -3.49 21.18
C PHE A 276 0.16 -4.68 21.63
N THR A 277 0.41 -5.64 20.74
CA THR A 277 1.36 -6.72 20.98
C THR A 277 2.79 -6.16 20.95
N PRO A 278 3.65 -6.46 21.94
CA PRO A 278 5.02 -5.97 21.94
C PRO A 278 5.81 -6.50 20.74
N PHE A 279 6.88 -5.80 20.39
CA PHE A 279 7.79 -6.20 19.32
C PHE A 279 9.23 -5.99 19.75
N ARG A 280 10.08 -6.99 19.55
CA ARG A 280 11.50 -6.89 19.85
C ARG A 280 12.30 -6.80 18.57
N LEU A 281 13.14 -5.76 18.49
CA LEU A 281 14.09 -5.54 17.42
C LEU A 281 15.47 -5.39 18.06
N ARG A 282 16.38 -6.33 17.81
CA ARG A 282 17.64 -6.48 18.58
C ARG A 282 17.41 -6.41 20.11
N GLY A 283 18.06 -5.47 20.79
CA GLY A 283 17.92 -5.20 22.22
C GLY A 283 16.77 -4.25 22.56
N LEU A 284 16.09 -3.66 21.57
CA LEU A 284 14.96 -2.75 21.79
C LEU A 284 13.64 -3.51 21.86
N GLU A 285 12.92 -3.35 22.95
CA GLU A 285 11.55 -3.83 23.10
C GLU A 285 10.56 -2.66 22.97
N LEU A 286 9.75 -2.70 21.91
CA LEU A 286 8.65 -1.77 21.69
C LEU A 286 7.41 -2.29 22.40
N ARG A 287 6.74 -1.43 23.18
CA ARG A 287 5.51 -1.78 23.89
C ARG A 287 4.32 -2.12 22.98
N ASN A 288 4.36 -1.70 21.71
CA ASN A 288 3.32 -1.96 20.71
C ASN A 288 3.87 -1.83 19.28
N ARG A 289 3.02 -2.11 18.28
CA ARG A 289 3.36 -2.13 16.85
C ARG A 289 3.18 -0.79 16.12
N VAL A 290 2.86 0.28 16.86
CA VAL A 290 2.54 1.59 16.28
C VAL A 290 3.76 2.48 16.25
N VAL A 291 4.06 3.01 15.07
CA VAL A 291 5.16 3.93 14.82
C VAL A 291 4.60 5.30 14.42
N VAL A 292 5.10 6.37 15.00
CA VAL A 292 4.91 7.72 14.47
C VAL A 292 5.94 7.88 13.35
N SER A 293 5.46 8.04 12.12
CA SER A 293 6.33 8.17 10.94
C SER A 293 7.21 9.42 11.04
N PRO A 294 8.42 9.41 10.46
CA PRO A 294 9.19 10.62 10.21
C PRO A 294 8.36 11.64 9.42
N MET A 295 8.31 12.89 9.89
CA MET A 295 7.56 14.00 9.28
C MET A 295 8.33 15.29 9.46
N ASP A 296 8.85 15.89 8.38
CA ASP A 296 9.54 17.18 8.45
C ASP A 296 8.61 18.30 8.91
N MET A 297 8.99 18.97 10.00
CA MET A 297 8.21 20.05 10.60
C MET A 297 8.71 21.44 10.20
N TYR A 298 9.88 21.50 9.57
CA TYR A 298 10.49 22.72 9.06
C TYR A 298 10.52 23.87 10.08
N SER A 299 10.75 23.53 11.35
CA SER A 299 10.63 24.42 12.51
C SER A 299 11.96 24.65 13.24
N ALA A 300 13.07 24.14 12.71
CA ALA A 300 14.41 24.38 13.25
C ALA A 300 14.96 25.75 12.82
N THR A 301 15.98 26.21 13.53
CA THR A 301 16.79 27.37 13.12
C THR A 301 18.23 26.90 12.97
N ASP A 302 18.80 26.99 11.77
CA ASP A 302 20.15 26.49 11.48
C ASP A 302 20.40 25.05 11.94
N GLY A 303 19.41 24.18 11.73
CA GLY A 303 19.45 22.78 12.15
C GLY A 303 19.21 22.53 13.63
N LEU A 304 19.14 23.57 14.47
CA LEU A 304 18.93 23.41 15.90
C LEU A 304 17.45 23.10 16.20
N PRO A 305 17.11 21.93 16.76
CA PRO A 305 15.75 21.65 17.18
C PRO A 305 15.37 22.51 18.41
N GLY A 306 14.27 23.26 18.31
CA GLY A 306 13.71 24.06 19.41
C GLY A 306 12.54 23.40 20.16
N ASP A 307 11.87 24.18 20.99
CA ASP A 307 10.73 23.75 21.82
C ASP A 307 9.56 23.18 21.03
N PHE A 308 9.38 23.60 19.77
CA PHE A 308 8.40 22.98 18.89
C PHE A 308 8.62 21.47 18.77
N HIS A 309 9.87 21.03 18.54
CA HIS A 309 10.20 19.60 18.38
C HIS A 309 10.04 18.85 19.70
N LEU A 310 10.41 19.47 20.83
CA LEU A 310 10.17 18.88 22.16
C LEU A 310 8.68 18.61 22.39
N VAL A 311 7.82 19.61 22.17
CA VAL A 311 6.37 19.47 22.36
C VAL A 311 5.78 18.51 21.32
N HIS A 312 6.20 18.62 20.06
CA HIS A 312 5.73 17.77 18.98
C HIS A 312 6.00 16.29 19.28
N LEU A 313 7.27 15.91 19.48
CA LEU A 313 7.68 14.52 19.69
C LEU A 313 7.23 14.02 21.07
N GLY A 314 7.36 14.85 22.11
CA GLY A 314 6.92 14.52 23.45
C GLY A 314 5.43 14.19 23.54
N ALA A 315 4.57 14.95 22.86
CA ALA A 315 3.14 14.68 22.83
C ALA A 315 2.79 13.33 22.16
N ARG A 316 3.51 12.92 21.11
CA ARG A 316 3.28 11.63 20.43
C ARG A 316 3.81 10.45 21.25
N ALA A 317 4.93 10.62 21.94
CA ALA A 317 5.46 9.61 22.85
C ALA A 317 4.51 9.38 24.05
N LEU A 318 3.99 10.47 24.64
CA LEU A 318 2.94 10.43 25.66
C LEU A 318 1.62 9.90 25.10
N GLY A 319 1.38 10.08 23.80
CA GLY A 319 0.20 9.66 23.06
C GLY A 319 0.10 8.17 22.74
N GLY A 320 0.99 7.34 23.30
CA GLY A 320 0.84 5.88 23.34
C GLY A 320 1.60 5.10 22.27
N ALA A 321 2.19 5.74 21.26
CA ALA A 321 2.97 5.04 20.23
C ALA A 321 4.15 4.25 20.81
N GLY A 322 4.50 3.12 20.20
CA GLY A 322 5.63 2.28 20.64
C GLY A 322 6.97 2.90 20.25
N LEU A 323 7.04 3.47 19.05
CA LEU A 323 8.21 4.17 18.52
C LEU A 323 7.79 5.54 17.96
N THR A 324 8.48 6.60 18.37
CA THR A 324 8.32 7.93 17.81
C THR A 324 9.56 8.28 17.00
N MET A 325 9.43 8.41 15.68
CA MET A 325 10.54 8.84 14.84
C MET A 325 10.62 10.37 14.78
N THR A 326 11.84 10.91 14.75
CA THR A 326 12.06 12.30 14.37
C THR A 326 11.68 12.55 12.91
N GLU A 327 11.62 13.81 12.52
CA GLU A 327 11.79 14.20 11.12
C GLU A 327 13.13 13.74 10.52
N MET A 328 13.36 14.00 9.23
CA MET A 328 14.69 13.77 8.66
C MET A 328 15.70 14.74 9.29
N VAL A 329 16.63 14.20 10.06
CA VAL A 329 17.71 14.94 10.68
C VAL A 329 18.90 14.97 9.73
N CYS A 330 19.25 16.17 9.28
CA CYS A 330 20.24 16.36 8.23
C CYS A 330 21.66 16.20 8.78
N VAL A 331 22.51 15.48 8.05
CA VAL A 331 23.89 15.17 8.49
C VAL A 331 24.89 16.31 8.27
N SER A 332 24.49 17.34 7.52
CA SER A 332 25.28 18.53 7.19
C SER A 332 24.39 19.74 6.88
N PRO A 333 24.93 20.97 6.93
CA PRO A 333 24.20 22.17 6.54
C PRO A 333 23.67 22.11 5.10
N GLU A 334 24.47 21.58 4.17
CA GLU A 334 24.12 21.43 2.75
C GLU A 334 23.15 20.27 2.51
N GLY A 335 23.11 19.29 3.41
CA GLY A 335 22.17 18.17 3.39
C GLY A 335 20.73 18.53 3.77
N ARG A 336 20.45 19.79 4.12
CA ARG A 336 19.10 20.26 4.43
C ARG A 336 18.21 20.34 3.21
N ILE A 337 16.91 20.10 3.40
CA ILE A 337 15.88 20.32 2.37
C ILE A 337 15.56 21.82 2.33
N THR A 338 15.23 22.39 3.49
CA THR A 338 14.85 23.79 3.67
C THR A 338 15.65 24.41 4.83
N PRO A 339 15.64 25.74 4.99
CA PRO A 339 16.24 26.39 6.15
C PRO A 339 15.69 25.92 7.51
N GLY A 340 14.45 25.40 7.53
CA GLY A 340 13.76 24.93 8.72
C GLY A 340 14.04 23.46 9.09
N CYS A 341 14.84 22.73 8.32
CA CYS A 341 15.19 21.33 8.64
C CYS A 341 16.09 21.24 9.88
N THR A 342 15.85 20.22 10.70
CA THR A 342 16.76 19.87 11.80
C THR A 342 18.07 19.23 11.32
N GLY A 343 19.08 19.26 12.19
CA GLY A 343 20.44 18.82 11.93
C GLY A 343 21.08 18.03 13.06
N LEU A 344 22.17 17.33 12.73
CA LEU A 344 23.04 16.65 13.71
C LEU A 344 24.52 16.67 13.30
N TRP A 345 24.99 17.81 12.80
CA TRP A 345 26.40 18.02 12.42
C TRP A 345 27.21 18.73 13.52
N SER A 346 26.57 19.28 14.55
CA SER A 346 27.23 19.99 15.66
C SER A 346 26.90 19.39 17.03
N ASP A 347 27.74 19.70 18.01
CA ASP A 347 27.55 19.24 19.40
C ASP A 347 26.41 20.00 20.09
N GLU A 348 26.15 21.24 19.69
CA GLU A 348 24.99 22.02 20.14
C GLU A 348 23.67 21.36 19.73
N GLN A 349 23.59 20.87 18.49
CA GLN A 349 22.44 20.10 18.01
C GLN A 349 22.28 18.78 18.77
N ALA A 350 23.38 18.08 19.04
CA ALA A 350 23.36 16.85 19.84
C ALA A 350 22.82 17.10 21.26
N LEU A 351 23.24 18.20 21.92
CA LEU A 351 22.71 18.59 23.24
C LEU A 351 21.22 18.93 23.19
N ALA A 352 20.76 19.62 22.14
CA ALA A 352 19.35 19.94 21.96
C ALA A 352 18.49 18.69 21.73
N TRP A 353 18.99 17.73 20.94
CA TRP A 353 18.33 16.43 20.75
C TRP A 353 18.31 15.60 22.03
N ARG A 354 19.40 15.59 22.82
CA ARG A 354 19.45 14.90 24.11
C ARG A 354 18.34 15.38 25.05
N ARG A 355 18.05 16.68 25.08
CA ARG A 355 16.92 17.21 25.89
C ARG A 355 15.59 16.58 25.50
N ILE A 356 15.38 16.28 24.22
CA ILE A 356 14.13 15.69 23.70
C ILE A 356 14.07 14.19 24.01
N THR A 357 15.16 13.46 23.78
CA THR A 357 15.22 12.03 24.09
C THR A 357 15.09 11.78 25.60
N ASP A 358 15.80 12.56 26.43
CA ASP A 358 15.68 12.51 27.90
C ASP A 358 14.24 12.77 28.36
N PHE A 359 13.54 13.74 27.73
CA PHE A 359 12.14 14.00 28.03
C PHE A 359 11.25 12.80 27.69
N VAL A 360 11.43 12.19 26.52
CA VAL A 360 10.65 11.01 26.11
C VAL A 360 10.88 9.85 27.08
N HIS A 361 12.14 9.52 27.37
CA HIS A 361 12.49 8.41 28.26
C HIS A 361 12.00 8.63 29.70
N THR A 362 12.04 9.88 30.19
CA THR A 362 11.60 10.21 31.55
C THR A 362 10.08 10.32 31.66
N SER A 363 9.42 10.95 30.68
CA SER A 363 8.00 11.33 30.78
C SER A 363 7.06 10.32 30.16
N ALA A 364 7.52 9.50 29.22
CA ALA A 364 6.75 8.45 28.55
C ALA A 364 7.46 7.08 28.64
N PRO A 365 7.60 6.49 29.84
CA PRO A 365 8.27 5.19 30.00
C PRO A 365 7.73 4.12 29.06
N GLY A 366 8.63 3.37 28.43
CA GLY A 366 8.32 2.33 27.45
C GLY A 366 8.02 2.83 26.04
N ALA A 367 8.05 4.15 25.78
CA ALA A 367 8.12 4.69 24.43
C ALA A 367 9.58 4.78 23.98
N ALA A 368 9.85 4.34 22.74
CA ALA A 368 11.13 4.53 22.10
C ALA A 368 11.14 5.80 21.24
N ILE A 369 12.32 6.40 21.06
CA ILE A 369 12.55 7.50 20.11
C ILE A 369 13.67 7.15 19.14
N GLY A 370 13.36 7.22 17.85
CA GLY A 370 14.31 6.94 16.77
C GLY A 370 14.68 8.19 16.00
N VAL A 371 15.90 8.21 15.46
CA VAL A 371 16.37 9.27 14.56
C VAL A 371 16.35 8.79 13.12
N GLN A 372 15.83 9.58 12.19
CA GLN A 372 16.02 9.34 10.77
C GLN A 372 17.15 10.23 10.25
N LEU A 373 18.28 9.66 9.83
CA LEU A 373 19.40 10.42 9.26
C LEU A 373 19.29 10.49 7.74
N GLY A 374 19.46 11.69 7.19
CA GLY A 374 19.37 11.91 5.74
C GLY A 374 20.17 13.09 5.21
N HIS A 375 20.19 13.19 3.89
CA HIS A 375 20.81 14.27 3.13
C HIS A 375 19.95 14.54 1.88
N SER A 376 19.46 15.76 1.71
CA SER A 376 18.49 16.14 0.68
C SER A 376 18.98 15.94 -0.76
N GLY A 377 20.29 16.03 -0.97
CA GLY A 377 20.91 15.86 -2.28
C GLY A 377 20.39 16.91 -3.27
N ARG A 378 19.91 16.48 -4.43
CA ARG A 378 19.35 17.39 -5.46
C ARG A 378 18.03 18.06 -5.10
N LYS A 379 17.37 17.63 -4.01
CA LYS A 379 16.12 18.21 -3.51
C LYS A 379 16.34 19.23 -2.38
N GLY A 380 17.59 19.61 -2.12
CA GLY A 380 17.95 20.59 -1.10
C GLY A 380 17.75 22.04 -1.51
N SER A 381 17.97 22.95 -0.56
CA SER A 381 17.96 24.40 -0.78
C SER A 381 16.64 24.91 -1.37
N THR A 382 15.52 24.49 -0.77
CA THR A 382 14.16 24.86 -1.15
C THR A 382 13.45 25.66 -0.07
N LYS A 383 12.36 26.35 -0.45
CA LYS A 383 11.48 27.09 0.48
C LYS A 383 10.80 26.14 1.45
N LEU A 384 10.28 26.70 2.55
CA LEU A 384 9.38 25.95 3.43
C LEU A 384 8.16 25.49 2.63
N MET A 385 7.62 24.32 2.95
CA MET A 385 6.57 23.70 2.11
C MET A 385 5.34 24.60 1.88
N TRP A 386 4.98 25.44 2.86
CA TRP A 386 3.85 26.37 2.78
C TRP A 386 4.17 27.71 2.07
N GLU A 387 5.44 27.96 1.76
CA GLU A 387 5.91 29.12 0.98
C GLU A 387 6.14 28.76 -0.50
N GLY A 388 6.34 27.47 -0.78
CA GLY A 388 6.50 26.94 -2.12
C GLY A 388 7.20 25.58 -2.10
N ILE A 389 6.42 24.51 -2.03
CA ILE A 389 6.94 23.14 -2.05
C ILE A 389 7.84 22.89 -3.27
N ASP A 390 9.02 22.30 -3.02
CA ASP A 390 10.06 21.99 -4.00
C ASP A 390 10.60 23.19 -4.82
N GLN A 391 10.23 24.42 -4.45
CA GLN A 391 10.73 25.63 -5.11
C GLN A 391 12.04 26.08 -4.48
N PRO A 392 13.03 26.54 -5.27
CA PRO A 392 14.28 27.07 -4.73
C PRO A 392 14.04 28.32 -3.89
N LEU A 393 14.97 28.62 -2.98
CA LEU A 393 14.94 29.88 -2.23
C LEU A 393 15.08 31.08 -3.17
N ASP A 394 14.45 32.21 -2.81
CA ASP A 394 14.58 33.46 -3.58
C ASP A 394 16.01 34.04 -3.50
N SER A 395 16.70 33.81 -2.39
CA SER A 395 18.12 34.15 -2.18
C SER A 395 18.73 33.25 -1.10
N GLY A 396 20.05 33.21 -0.99
CA GLY A 396 20.74 32.44 0.06
C GLY A 396 20.76 30.92 -0.17
N ASN A 397 20.61 30.48 -1.43
CA ASN A 397 20.77 29.09 -1.80
C ASN A 397 22.19 28.59 -1.49
N TRP A 398 22.31 27.34 -1.04
CA TRP A 398 23.58 26.65 -0.85
C TRP A 398 23.84 25.64 -1.98
N PRO A 399 25.11 25.25 -2.22
CA PRO A 399 25.45 24.25 -3.24
C PRO A 399 24.79 22.90 -2.95
N LEU A 400 24.25 22.28 -4.01
CA LEU A 400 23.68 20.94 -3.95
C LEU A 400 24.67 19.92 -4.52
N SER A 401 24.56 18.67 -4.06
CA SER A 401 25.34 17.54 -4.54
C SER A 401 24.46 16.31 -4.77
N ALA A 402 24.82 15.48 -5.75
CA ALA A 402 24.03 14.30 -6.12
C ALA A 402 24.88 13.25 -6.87
N ALA A 403 24.26 12.11 -7.21
CA ALA A 403 24.87 11.08 -8.04
C ALA A 403 25.21 11.58 -9.45
N SER A 404 24.37 12.46 -10.02
CA SER A 404 24.53 13.05 -11.35
C SER A 404 24.04 14.50 -11.37
N PRO A 405 24.50 15.34 -12.33
CA PRO A 405 24.19 16.77 -12.37
C PRO A 405 22.80 17.02 -12.99
N LEU A 406 21.76 16.48 -12.34
CA LEU A 406 20.37 16.55 -12.79
C LEU A 406 19.54 17.32 -11.75
N PRO A 407 18.92 18.46 -12.11
CA PRO A 407 18.02 19.16 -11.20
C PRO A 407 16.78 18.32 -10.89
N TYR A 408 16.12 18.54 -9.75
CA TYR A 408 14.85 17.88 -9.45
C TYR A 408 13.74 18.33 -10.42
N ALA A 409 13.47 19.63 -10.53
CA ALA A 409 12.57 20.20 -11.53
C ALA A 409 13.38 20.94 -12.63
N PRO A 410 13.42 20.44 -13.88
CA PRO A 410 14.16 21.06 -14.97
C PRO A 410 13.76 22.52 -15.21
N GLY A 411 14.75 23.41 -15.28
CA GLY A 411 14.54 24.85 -15.48
C GLY A 411 14.05 25.62 -14.26
N VAL A 412 13.81 24.94 -13.13
CA VAL A 412 13.32 25.54 -11.87
C VAL A 412 14.32 25.30 -10.74
N SER A 413 14.67 24.04 -10.44
CA SER A 413 15.60 23.69 -9.38
C SER A 413 17.06 23.93 -9.77
N GLN A 414 17.92 24.13 -8.78
CA GLN A 414 19.37 24.20 -8.98
C GLN A 414 19.91 22.86 -9.53
N VAL A 415 20.92 22.95 -10.40
CA VAL A 415 21.66 21.77 -10.87
C VAL A 415 22.67 21.38 -9.79
N PRO A 416 22.62 20.16 -9.24
CA PRO A 416 23.60 19.71 -8.25
C PRO A 416 24.96 19.44 -8.88
N ALA A 417 26.02 19.57 -8.09
CA ALA A 417 27.33 19.03 -8.45
C ALA A 417 27.28 17.49 -8.40
N GLU A 418 27.86 16.84 -9.40
CA GLU A 418 28.11 15.40 -9.33
C GLU A 418 29.18 15.12 -8.27
N LEU A 419 28.90 14.20 -7.33
CA LEU A 419 29.87 13.82 -6.31
C LEU A 419 31.04 13.05 -6.93
N ASP A 420 32.26 13.53 -6.70
CA ASP A 420 33.47 12.76 -6.95
C ASP A 420 33.79 11.86 -5.75
N ARG A 421 34.90 11.11 -5.84
CA ARG A 421 35.32 10.20 -4.76
C ARG A 421 35.47 10.91 -3.41
N ALA A 422 36.07 12.10 -3.40
CA ALA A 422 36.28 12.86 -2.17
C ALA A 422 34.95 13.35 -1.58
N GLY A 423 34.00 13.76 -2.42
CA GLY A 423 32.64 14.12 -2.02
C GLY A 423 31.88 12.94 -1.44
N LEU A 424 31.97 11.75 -2.05
CA LEU A 424 31.38 10.52 -1.50
C LEU A 424 31.94 10.18 -0.12
N ASP A 425 33.27 10.21 0.02
CA ASP A 425 33.93 9.96 1.31
C ASP A 425 33.52 11.02 2.35
N ALA A 426 33.44 12.30 1.98
CA ALA A 426 33.00 13.38 2.89
C ALA A 426 31.56 13.20 3.36
N VAL A 427 30.62 12.87 2.48
CA VAL A 427 29.23 12.59 2.85
C VAL A 427 29.16 11.38 3.77
N ARG A 428 29.88 10.29 3.48
CA ARG A 428 29.93 9.12 4.37
C ARG A 428 30.38 9.51 5.77
N GLU A 429 31.46 10.29 5.91
CA GLU A 429 31.94 10.75 7.21
C GLU A 429 30.94 11.67 7.94
N GLN A 430 30.13 12.47 7.21
CA GLN A 430 29.05 13.26 7.81
C GLN A 430 27.97 12.35 8.42
N PHE A 431 27.56 11.29 7.72
CA PHE A 431 26.63 10.28 8.27
C PHE A 431 27.22 9.59 9.50
N VAL A 432 28.50 9.17 9.46
CA VAL A 432 29.21 8.56 10.59
C VAL A 432 29.24 9.49 11.81
N ALA A 433 29.58 10.76 11.60
CA ALA A 433 29.65 11.76 12.67
C ALA A 433 28.26 12.02 13.28
N ALA A 434 27.22 12.13 12.46
CA ALA A 434 25.84 12.26 12.91
C ALA A 434 25.37 11.03 13.69
N ALA A 435 25.71 9.81 13.25
CA ALA A 435 25.36 8.57 13.95
C ALA A 435 26.01 8.48 15.34
N ARG A 436 27.28 8.86 15.48
CA ARG A 436 27.96 8.94 16.80
C ARG A 436 27.28 9.95 17.73
N ARG A 437 26.88 11.10 17.19
CA ARG A 437 26.11 12.11 17.93
C ARG A 437 24.73 11.60 18.32
N ALA A 438 24.04 10.88 17.44
CA ALA A 438 22.76 10.28 17.74
C ALA A 438 22.86 9.26 18.88
N ALA A 439 23.87 8.39 18.84
CA ALA A 439 24.08 7.36 19.86
C ALA A 439 24.30 8.00 21.24
N SER A 440 25.15 9.03 21.29
CA SER A 440 25.43 9.81 22.51
C SER A 440 24.31 10.78 22.92
N SER A 441 23.34 11.03 22.05
CA SER A 441 22.11 11.79 22.35
C SER A 441 20.98 10.89 22.84
N GLY A 442 21.20 9.58 22.99
CA GLY A 442 20.23 8.68 23.60
C GLY A 442 19.12 8.19 22.67
N PHE A 443 19.27 8.28 21.35
CA PHE A 443 18.30 7.64 20.44
C PHE A 443 18.35 6.11 20.56
N ASP A 444 17.17 5.48 20.52
CA ASP A 444 17.00 4.03 20.68
C ASP A 444 17.15 3.28 19.36
N LEU A 445 16.89 3.96 18.24
CA LEU A 445 16.90 3.42 16.89
C LEU A 445 17.45 4.47 15.92
N LEU A 446 18.20 4.02 14.91
CA LEU A 446 18.64 4.85 13.78
C LEU A 446 17.99 4.31 12.50
N GLU A 447 17.34 5.19 11.74
CA GLU A 447 16.86 4.90 10.40
C GLU A 447 17.71 5.63 9.36
N LEU A 448 18.30 4.90 8.43
CA LEU A 448 19.00 5.48 7.28
C LEU A 448 17.99 5.83 6.18
N HIS A 449 17.95 7.11 5.77
CA HIS A 449 17.00 7.56 4.77
C HIS A 449 17.50 7.33 3.32
N CYS A 450 17.08 6.21 2.73
CA CYS A 450 17.35 5.81 1.34
C CYS A 450 16.11 5.93 0.44
N ALA A 451 15.23 6.89 0.70
CA ALA A 451 13.94 7.05 0.02
C ALA A 451 13.68 8.50 -0.41
N HIS A 452 12.55 8.71 -1.07
CA HIS A 452 11.97 10.02 -1.41
C HIS A 452 12.81 10.94 -2.30
N GLY A 453 13.71 10.37 -3.11
CA GLY A 453 14.53 11.14 -4.05
C GLY A 453 15.63 11.98 -3.42
N TYR A 454 15.85 11.85 -2.12
CA TYR A 454 17.01 12.42 -1.43
C TYR A 454 18.30 11.72 -1.84
N LEU A 455 19.45 12.11 -1.28
CA LEU A 455 20.77 11.74 -1.81
C LEU A 455 20.93 10.23 -2.05
N LEU A 456 20.73 9.40 -1.02
CA LEU A 456 20.92 7.95 -1.15
C LEU A 456 19.86 7.31 -2.06
N SER A 457 18.60 7.76 -1.99
CA SER A 457 17.56 7.36 -2.94
C SER A 457 17.90 7.73 -4.39
N GLY A 458 18.57 8.87 -4.58
CA GLY A 458 19.01 9.36 -5.88
C GLY A 458 20.16 8.54 -6.47
N PHE A 459 20.96 7.85 -5.65
CA PHE A 459 21.88 6.81 -6.12
C PHE A 459 21.13 5.54 -6.51
N LEU A 460 20.10 5.18 -5.73
CA LEU A 460 19.32 3.98 -5.97
C LEU A 460 18.47 4.05 -7.23
N SER A 461 17.96 5.20 -7.67
CA SER A 461 17.09 5.27 -8.86
C SER A 461 17.88 5.39 -10.18
N PRO A 462 17.48 4.66 -11.24
CA PRO A 462 18.12 4.77 -12.55
C PRO A 462 17.74 6.07 -13.27
N LEU A 463 16.67 6.76 -12.84
CA LEU A 463 16.23 8.04 -13.40
C LEU A 463 17.09 9.22 -12.93
N THR A 464 17.90 9.01 -11.89
CA THR A 464 18.65 10.08 -11.23
C THR A 464 20.14 9.77 -11.12
N ASN A 465 20.53 8.51 -11.26
CA ASN A 465 21.92 8.07 -11.26
C ASN A 465 22.35 7.66 -12.67
N HIS A 466 22.95 8.60 -13.39
CA HIS A 466 23.50 8.41 -14.73
C HIS A 466 25.01 8.18 -14.72
N ARG A 467 25.59 7.84 -13.55
CA ARG A 467 27.03 7.59 -13.44
C ARG A 467 27.44 6.39 -14.28
N THR A 468 28.64 6.47 -14.84
CA THR A 468 29.26 5.41 -15.63
C THR A 468 30.43 4.73 -14.89
N ASP A 469 30.71 5.16 -13.66
CA ASP A 469 31.69 4.55 -12.77
C ASP A 469 31.08 3.43 -11.92
N ALA A 470 31.80 2.99 -10.88
CA ALA A 470 31.39 1.88 -10.02
C ALA A 470 30.11 2.15 -9.18
N TYR A 471 29.60 3.38 -9.17
CA TYR A 471 28.45 3.81 -8.38
C TYR A 471 27.18 4.03 -9.21
N GLY A 472 27.15 3.61 -10.49
CA GLY A 472 25.99 3.74 -11.37
C GLY A 472 25.79 2.57 -12.34
N GLY A 473 24.86 2.74 -13.27
CA GLY A 473 24.47 1.72 -14.24
C GLY A 473 23.64 0.60 -13.62
N SER A 474 24.25 -0.58 -13.42
CA SER A 474 23.56 -1.74 -12.86
C SER A 474 23.00 -1.47 -11.45
N LEU A 475 21.97 -2.21 -11.02
CA LEU A 475 21.45 -2.11 -9.66
C LEU A 475 22.55 -2.30 -8.59
N ALA A 476 23.49 -3.22 -8.81
CA ALA A 476 24.64 -3.43 -7.92
C ALA A 476 25.57 -2.19 -7.84
N GLY A 477 25.76 -1.48 -8.95
CA GLY A 477 26.49 -0.20 -8.96
C GLY A 477 25.74 0.90 -8.20
N ARG A 478 24.43 1.03 -8.47
CA ARG A 478 23.53 1.99 -7.79
C ARG A 478 23.46 1.76 -6.26
N LEU A 479 23.50 0.50 -5.82
CA LEU A 479 23.50 0.11 -4.40
C LEU A 479 24.80 0.42 -3.67
N ARG A 480 25.93 0.51 -4.38
CA ARG A 480 27.26 0.54 -3.76
C ARG A 480 27.42 1.67 -2.74
N PHE A 481 27.13 2.91 -3.12
CA PHE A 481 27.31 4.04 -2.21
C PHE A 481 26.33 4.02 -1.02
N PRO A 482 25.01 3.79 -1.20
CA PRO A 482 24.10 3.58 -0.09
C PRO A 482 24.53 2.49 0.90
N LEU A 483 25.07 1.36 0.42
CA LEU A 483 25.59 0.30 1.28
C LEU A 483 26.89 0.69 1.98
N GLU A 484 27.81 1.38 1.31
CA GLU A 484 29.03 1.91 1.95
C GLU A 484 28.71 2.88 3.10
N VAL A 485 27.67 3.72 2.94
CA VAL A 485 27.18 4.60 4.01
C VAL A 485 26.53 3.78 5.12
N PHE A 486 25.69 2.80 4.78
CA PHE A 486 25.06 1.92 5.76
C PHE A 486 26.09 1.19 6.62
N ASP A 487 27.08 0.55 6.00
CA ASP A 487 28.13 -0.21 6.69
C ASP A 487 28.94 0.68 7.63
N ALA A 488 29.33 1.87 7.17
CA ALA A 488 30.09 2.83 7.98
C ALA A 488 29.29 3.37 9.17
N VAL A 489 27.98 3.61 9.00
CA VAL A 489 27.09 3.99 10.10
C VAL A 489 26.90 2.82 11.06
N ARG A 490 26.71 1.61 10.55
CA ARG A 490 26.51 0.40 11.35
C ARG A 490 27.71 0.09 12.23
N GLU A 491 28.94 0.36 11.76
CA GLU A 491 30.19 0.19 12.51
C GLU A 491 30.26 1.08 13.77
N VAL A 492 29.68 2.29 13.73
CA VAL A 492 29.73 3.24 14.85
C VAL A 492 28.46 3.30 15.69
N TRP A 493 27.35 2.77 15.18
CA TRP A 493 26.09 2.66 15.91
C TRP A 493 26.15 1.48 16.90
N PRO A 494 25.69 1.61 18.16
CA PRO A 494 25.76 0.53 19.14
C PRO A 494 25.09 -0.77 18.66
N GLU A 495 25.78 -1.90 18.80
CA GLU A 495 25.38 -3.20 18.22
C GLU A 495 24.02 -3.69 18.72
N GLU A 496 23.68 -3.37 19.98
CA GLU A 496 22.42 -3.74 20.61
C GLU A 496 21.22 -2.91 20.13
N ARG A 497 21.48 -1.73 19.53
CA ARG A 497 20.44 -0.82 19.06
C ARG A 497 20.09 -1.09 17.60
N PRO A 498 18.79 -1.13 17.26
CA PRO A 498 18.36 -1.33 15.88
C PRO A 498 18.86 -0.26 14.93
N MET A 499 19.15 -0.69 13.70
CA MET A 499 19.33 0.18 12.55
C MET A 499 18.39 -0.26 11.42
N THR A 500 17.49 0.63 11.01
CA THR A 500 16.53 0.38 9.93
C THR A 500 16.90 1.17 8.68
N VAL A 501 16.30 0.81 7.54
CA VAL A 501 16.48 1.56 6.29
C VAL A 501 15.12 1.88 5.70
N ARG A 502 14.91 3.15 5.35
CA ARG A 502 13.72 3.57 4.60
C ARG A 502 14.02 3.61 3.11
N ILE A 503 13.24 2.89 2.30
CA ILE A 503 13.41 2.83 0.83
C ILE A 503 12.16 3.31 0.09
N SER A 504 12.33 3.79 -1.15
CA SER A 504 11.22 3.96 -2.10
C SER A 504 11.09 2.69 -2.94
N ALA A 505 9.99 1.95 -2.77
CA ALA A 505 9.77 0.68 -3.46
C ALA A 505 9.32 0.80 -4.92
N THR A 506 9.03 2.03 -5.36
CA THR A 506 8.84 2.36 -6.77
C THR A 506 9.05 3.86 -6.96
N ASP A 507 9.51 4.25 -8.14
CA ASP A 507 9.64 5.67 -8.52
C ASP A 507 8.35 6.24 -9.13
N TRP A 508 7.32 5.41 -9.36
CA TRP A 508 6.06 5.79 -10.03
C TRP A 508 6.26 6.48 -11.40
N ALA A 509 7.37 6.17 -12.07
CA ALA A 509 7.75 6.72 -13.36
C ALA A 509 8.35 5.62 -14.25
N GLU A 510 8.16 5.75 -15.57
CA GLU A 510 8.67 4.80 -16.55
C GLU A 510 10.20 4.74 -16.52
N GLY A 511 10.74 3.52 -16.55
CA GLY A 511 12.18 3.29 -16.48
C GLY A 511 12.80 3.49 -15.10
N GLY A 512 12.01 3.82 -14.07
CA GLY A 512 12.46 3.93 -12.68
C GLY A 512 12.51 2.61 -11.93
N THR A 513 12.84 2.69 -10.65
CA THR A 513 12.79 1.58 -9.70
C THR A 513 11.37 1.00 -9.66
N ASP A 514 11.26 -0.32 -9.74
CA ASP A 514 10.00 -1.07 -9.60
C ASP A 514 9.98 -1.97 -8.35
N ALA A 515 8.90 -2.73 -8.18
CA ALA A 515 8.70 -3.59 -7.02
C ALA A 515 9.72 -4.74 -6.92
N GLU A 516 10.28 -5.22 -8.04
CA GLU A 516 11.29 -6.30 -8.04
C GLU A 516 12.66 -5.75 -7.65
N ASP A 517 13.01 -4.58 -8.19
CA ASP A 517 14.20 -3.83 -7.76
C ASP A 517 14.12 -3.56 -6.26
N ALA A 518 12.95 -3.16 -5.73
CA ALA A 518 12.75 -2.91 -4.31
C ALA A 518 13.01 -4.13 -3.41
N VAL A 519 12.57 -5.34 -3.84
CA VAL A 519 12.89 -6.60 -3.13
C VAL A 519 14.39 -6.85 -3.12
N THR A 520 15.07 -6.61 -4.24
CA THR A 520 16.53 -6.78 -4.34
C THR A 520 17.28 -5.77 -3.47
N ILE A 521 16.84 -4.51 -3.45
CA ILE A 521 17.39 -3.44 -2.60
C ILE A 521 17.20 -3.79 -1.12
N ALA A 522 15.99 -4.18 -0.73
CA ALA A 522 15.68 -4.58 0.65
C ALA A 522 16.54 -5.77 1.09
N ARG A 523 16.72 -6.78 0.22
CA ARG A 523 17.59 -7.93 0.48
C ARG A 523 19.04 -7.52 0.70
N ALA A 524 19.57 -6.63 -0.14
CA ALA A 524 20.94 -6.15 0.01
C ALA A 524 21.14 -5.45 1.37
N PHE A 525 20.23 -4.57 1.80
CA PHE A 525 20.32 -3.95 3.13
C PHE A 525 20.16 -4.96 4.27
N ALA A 526 19.26 -5.94 4.15
CA ALA A 526 19.09 -6.99 5.14
C ALA A 526 20.37 -7.84 5.29
N GLU A 527 21.01 -8.22 4.18
CA GLU A 527 22.29 -8.95 4.16
C GLU A 527 23.45 -8.16 4.79
N HIS A 528 23.41 -6.84 4.70
CA HIS A 528 24.36 -5.93 5.36
C HIS A 528 24.02 -5.66 6.84
N GLY A 529 22.90 -6.18 7.35
CA GLY A 529 22.54 -6.12 8.77
C GLY A 529 21.49 -5.08 9.14
N ALA A 530 20.67 -4.61 8.19
CA ALA A 530 19.47 -3.83 8.50
C ALA A 530 18.47 -4.69 9.28
N ASP A 531 17.98 -4.14 10.39
CA ASP A 531 17.09 -4.86 11.31
C ASP A 531 15.63 -4.81 10.87
N ALA A 532 15.25 -3.79 10.10
CA ALA A 532 13.96 -3.68 9.46
C ALA A 532 14.02 -2.75 8.23
N ILE A 533 13.06 -2.89 7.33
CA ILE A 533 12.89 -2.00 6.18
C ILE A 533 11.59 -1.19 6.32
N ASP A 534 11.68 0.14 6.34
CA ASP A 534 10.52 1.05 6.17
C ASP A 534 10.25 1.24 4.69
N VAL A 535 9.08 0.77 4.24
CA VAL A 535 8.77 0.65 2.83
C VAL A 535 7.87 1.80 2.38
N SER A 536 8.52 2.84 1.84
CA SER A 536 7.86 3.98 1.20
C SER A 536 7.82 3.86 -0.34
N THR A 537 7.47 4.93 -1.05
CA THR A 537 7.41 5.00 -2.52
C THR A 537 7.60 6.43 -3.00
N GLY A 538 8.09 6.61 -4.23
CA GLY A 538 8.02 7.84 -4.99
C GLY A 538 8.94 8.96 -4.51
N GLN A 539 8.57 10.18 -4.91
CA GLN A 539 9.22 11.47 -4.67
C GLN A 539 10.61 11.61 -5.32
N VAL A 540 10.94 10.74 -6.28
CA VAL A 540 12.23 10.70 -6.96
C VAL A 540 12.30 11.68 -8.12
N VAL A 541 11.24 11.77 -8.92
CA VAL A 541 11.07 12.70 -10.05
C VAL A 541 9.72 13.44 -9.91
N PRO A 542 9.61 14.70 -10.35
CA PRO A 542 8.38 15.48 -10.16
C PRO A 542 7.21 15.04 -11.05
N GLU A 543 7.48 14.37 -12.18
CA GLU A 543 6.50 13.84 -13.14
C GLU A 543 5.95 12.46 -12.78
N GLU A 544 6.27 11.95 -11.58
CA GLU A 544 5.76 10.68 -11.07
C GLU A 544 4.22 10.63 -11.03
N ARG A 545 3.64 9.43 -11.13
CA ARG A 545 2.18 9.22 -11.13
C ARG A 545 1.75 8.18 -10.09
N PRO A 546 1.74 8.53 -8.80
CA PRO A 546 1.38 7.59 -7.75
C PRO A 546 -0.11 7.22 -7.78
N GLU A 547 -0.42 5.93 -7.60
CA GLU A 547 -1.78 5.44 -7.44
C GLU A 547 -2.24 5.55 -5.98
N TYR A 548 -2.60 6.76 -5.56
CA TYR A 548 -3.04 7.00 -4.18
C TYR A 548 -4.32 6.24 -3.81
N GLY A 549 -4.39 5.85 -2.54
CA GLY A 549 -5.54 5.17 -1.94
C GLY A 549 -5.25 4.75 -0.50
N ARG A 550 -6.23 4.12 0.16
CA ARG A 550 -6.05 3.55 1.50
C ARG A 550 -4.94 2.48 1.48
N SER A 551 -3.93 2.63 2.32
CA SER A 551 -2.83 1.65 2.46
C SER A 551 -2.13 1.37 1.13
N TYR A 552 -1.93 2.39 0.29
CA TYR A 552 -1.48 2.24 -1.10
C TYR A 552 -0.05 1.72 -1.23
N GLN A 553 0.80 1.96 -0.22
CA GLN A 553 2.19 1.50 -0.20
C GLN A 553 2.34 0.11 0.42
N THR A 554 1.33 -0.37 1.16
CA THR A 554 1.41 -1.65 1.86
C THR A 554 1.65 -2.88 0.97
N PRO A 555 1.19 -2.95 -0.30
CA PRO A 555 1.56 -4.06 -1.19
C PRO A 555 3.07 -4.25 -1.37
N TYR A 556 3.85 -3.16 -1.33
CA TYR A 556 5.30 -3.25 -1.45
C TYR A 556 5.91 -3.78 -0.15
N ALA A 557 5.41 -3.34 1.01
CA ALA A 557 5.82 -3.85 2.32
C ALA A 557 5.50 -5.35 2.44
N ASP A 558 4.29 -5.73 2.05
CA ASP A 558 3.80 -7.11 2.03
C ASP A 558 4.69 -8.00 1.16
N ARG A 559 5.03 -7.54 -0.04
CA ARG A 559 5.95 -8.25 -0.95
C ARG A 559 7.33 -8.46 -0.32
N ILE A 560 7.95 -7.41 0.21
CA ILE A 560 9.29 -7.50 0.82
C ILE A 560 9.28 -8.45 2.02
N ARG A 561 8.29 -8.30 2.92
CA ARG A 561 8.16 -9.14 4.12
C ARG A 561 8.08 -10.62 3.80
N ASN A 562 7.29 -10.98 2.78
CA ASN A 562 7.07 -12.38 2.39
C ASN A 562 8.12 -12.90 1.39
N THR A 563 9.20 -12.14 1.11
CA THR A 563 10.28 -12.58 0.20
C THR A 563 11.70 -12.43 0.74
N VAL A 564 11.93 -11.51 1.69
CA VAL A 564 13.29 -11.13 2.14
C VAL A 564 13.62 -11.60 3.57
N ASP A 565 12.66 -12.18 4.30
CA ASP A 565 12.84 -12.61 5.70
C ASP A 565 13.47 -11.51 6.59
N VAL A 566 12.93 -10.30 6.47
CA VAL A 566 13.31 -9.13 7.26
C VAL A 566 12.04 -8.47 7.78
N PRO A 567 12.00 -7.99 9.04
CA PRO A 567 10.88 -7.20 9.51
C PRO A 567 10.62 -5.99 8.63
N VAL A 568 9.36 -5.65 8.40
CA VAL A 568 9.00 -4.45 7.63
C VAL A 568 8.12 -3.50 8.42
N ILE A 569 8.32 -2.21 8.15
CA ILE A 569 7.46 -1.12 8.60
C ILE A 569 6.62 -0.68 7.39
N ALA A 570 5.30 -0.82 7.51
CA ALA A 570 4.38 -0.36 6.46
C ALA A 570 3.94 1.09 6.71
N VAL A 571 3.96 1.90 5.64
CA VAL A 571 3.42 3.26 5.60
C VAL A 571 2.35 3.39 4.51
N GLY A 572 1.87 4.62 4.28
CA GLY A 572 1.10 4.98 3.09
C GLY A 572 -0.40 4.99 3.25
N ALA A 573 -0.90 6.02 3.94
CA ALA A 573 -2.33 6.22 4.19
C ALA A 573 -3.00 5.08 4.98
N ILE A 574 -2.29 4.54 5.97
CA ILE A 574 -2.85 3.80 7.09
C ILE A 574 -3.52 4.83 8.01
N SER A 575 -4.83 4.67 8.30
CA SER A 575 -5.60 5.72 8.99
C SER A 575 -6.47 5.26 10.14
N SER A 576 -6.69 3.96 10.34
CA SER A 576 -7.47 3.43 11.47
C SER A 576 -6.71 2.35 12.25
N TRP A 577 -7.11 2.10 13.49
CA TRP A 577 -6.60 0.97 14.26
C TRP A 577 -6.93 -0.37 13.60
N ASP A 578 -8.07 -0.44 12.89
CA ASP A 578 -8.50 -1.61 12.14
C ASP A 578 -7.62 -1.86 10.90
N ASP A 579 -7.09 -0.81 10.26
CA ASP A 579 -5.99 -0.98 9.28
C ASP A 579 -4.80 -1.67 9.94
N VAL A 580 -4.31 -1.13 11.07
CA VAL A 580 -3.12 -1.65 11.75
C VAL A 580 -3.30 -3.12 12.13
N ASN A 581 -4.40 -3.47 12.82
CA ASN A 581 -4.69 -4.85 13.20
C ASN A 581 -4.78 -5.77 11.98
N SER A 582 -5.47 -5.34 10.91
CA SER A 582 -5.61 -6.13 9.69
C SER A 582 -4.27 -6.40 9.01
N LEU A 583 -3.39 -5.40 8.94
CA LEU A 583 -2.08 -5.53 8.30
C LEU A 583 -1.15 -6.49 9.08
N LEU A 584 -1.15 -6.38 10.42
CA LEU A 584 -0.36 -7.24 11.29
C LEU A 584 -0.82 -8.70 11.25
N LEU A 585 -2.12 -8.95 11.45
CA LEU A 585 -2.67 -10.30 11.48
C LEU A 585 -2.60 -10.99 10.12
N ALA A 586 -2.68 -10.24 9.02
CA ALA A 586 -2.46 -10.78 7.68
C ALA A 586 -0.98 -11.07 7.39
N GLY A 587 -0.03 -10.67 8.25
CA GLY A 587 1.39 -10.82 7.97
C GLY A 587 1.89 -9.96 6.80
N ARG A 588 1.31 -8.76 6.64
CA ARG A 588 1.72 -7.77 5.62
C ARG A 588 2.74 -6.77 6.15
N ALA A 589 2.85 -6.67 7.48
CA ALA A 589 3.76 -5.77 8.18
C ALA A 589 4.08 -6.30 9.57
N ASP A 590 5.20 -5.86 10.16
CA ASP A 590 5.56 -6.13 11.55
C ASP A 590 5.34 -4.91 12.44
N LEU A 591 5.49 -3.71 11.85
CA LEU A 591 5.18 -2.41 12.43
C LEU A 591 4.37 -1.57 11.43
N CYS A 592 3.50 -0.70 11.92
CA CYS A 592 2.74 0.23 11.08
C CYS A 592 3.09 1.67 11.46
N ALA A 593 3.56 2.45 10.48
CA ALA A 593 3.91 3.84 10.65
C ALA A 593 2.80 4.77 10.12
N LEU A 594 2.34 5.67 10.99
CA LEU A 594 1.26 6.63 10.70
C LEU A 594 1.79 8.06 10.85
N ALA A 595 1.60 8.87 9.80
CA ALA A 595 1.99 10.27 9.75
C ALA A 595 0.81 11.20 10.07
N ARG A 596 -0.01 11.53 9.07
CA ARG A 596 -1.15 12.45 9.17
C ARG A 596 -2.12 12.15 10.32
N PRO A 597 -2.45 10.89 10.67
CA PRO A 597 -3.25 10.61 11.87
C PRO A 597 -2.65 11.20 13.15
N HIS A 598 -1.33 11.11 13.34
CA HIS A 598 -0.64 11.70 14.49
C HIS A 598 -0.43 13.22 14.40
N LEU A 599 -0.55 13.82 13.21
CA LEU A 599 -0.63 15.29 13.07
C LEU A 599 -2.01 15.81 13.48
N TYR A 600 -3.07 15.10 13.06
CA TYR A 600 -4.44 15.41 13.43
C TYR A 600 -4.71 15.20 14.92
N ASP A 601 -4.18 14.10 15.47
CA ASP A 601 -4.37 13.71 16.85
C ASP A 601 -3.07 13.12 17.44
N PRO A 602 -2.32 13.87 18.28
CA PRO A 602 -1.10 13.36 18.88
C PRO A 602 -1.32 12.15 19.80
N HIS A 603 -2.55 11.95 20.30
CA HIS A 603 -2.93 10.86 21.20
C HIS A 603 -3.69 9.75 20.48
N TRP A 604 -3.61 9.70 19.15
CA TRP A 604 -4.33 8.74 18.30
C TRP A 604 -4.19 7.29 18.78
N THR A 605 -3.01 6.89 19.24
CA THR A 605 -2.76 5.52 19.72
C THR A 605 -3.52 5.22 21.03
N LEU A 606 -3.58 6.19 21.96
CA LEU A 606 -4.39 6.07 23.18
C LEU A 606 -5.90 6.07 22.88
N HIS A 607 -6.35 6.90 21.93
CA HIS A 607 -7.76 6.89 21.51
C HIS A 607 -8.13 5.59 20.81
N ALA A 608 -7.25 5.04 19.95
CA ALA A 608 -7.41 3.70 19.38
C ALA A 608 -7.50 2.60 20.45
N ALA A 609 -6.75 2.73 21.55
CA ALA A 609 -6.88 1.81 22.69
C ALA A 609 -8.26 1.94 23.35
N ALA A 610 -8.72 3.17 23.63
CA ALA A 610 -10.03 3.42 24.23
C ALA A 610 -11.20 2.94 23.35
N GLU A 611 -11.13 3.15 22.03
CA GLU A 611 -12.12 2.67 21.06
C GLU A 611 -12.20 1.14 21.02
N GLN A 612 -11.08 0.45 21.25
CA GLN A 612 -11.02 -1.01 21.35
C GLN A 612 -11.28 -1.52 22.77
N GLY A 613 -11.54 -0.64 23.74
CA GLY A 613 -11.73 -1.01 25.15
C GLY A 613 -10.46 -1.52 25.85
N TYR A 614 -9.28 -1.25 25.31
CA TYR A 614 -7.99 -1.72 25.81
C TYR A 614 -7.37 -0.74 26.81
N ALA A 615 -6.94 -1.28 27.96
CA ALA A 615 -6.26 -0.52 29.03
C ALA A 615 -4.97 -1.22 29.52
N GLY A 616 -4.42 -2.11 28.71
CA GLY A 616 -3.24 -2.91 29.06
C GLY A 616 -1.90 -2.17 28.86
N PRO A 617 -0.77 -2.84 29.16
CA PRO A 617 0.56 -2.22 29.19
C PRO A 617 1.09 -1.79 27.82
N GLY A 618 0.46 -2.22 26.72
CA GLY A 618 0.83 -1.81 25.37
C GLY A 618 0.40 -0.37 25.01
N ALA A 619 -0.48 0.25 25.79
CA ALA A 619 -0.92 1.64 25.60
C ALA A 619 -1.21 2.32 26.94
N PRO A 620 -0.17 2.50 27.81
CA PRO A 620 -0.38 3.03 29.13
C PRO A 620 -0.71 4.52 29.04
N TRP A 621 -1.84 4.91 29.62
CA TRP A 621 -2.17 6.33 29.78
C TRP A 621 -1.23 6.95 30.81
N PRO A 622 -0.58 8.08 30.51
CA PRO A 622 0.16 8.84 31.51
C PRO A 622 -0.75 9.14 32.71
N LEU A 623 -0.22 9.03 33.94
CA LEU A 623 -1.03 9.24 35.16
C LEU A 623 -1.80 10.57 35.16
N PRO A 624 -1.24 11.71 34.71
CA PRO A 624 -1.99 12.96 34.60
C PRO A 624 -3.16 12.91 33.60
N TYR A 625 -3.15 11.98 32.65
CA TYR A 625 -4.17 11.84 31.60
C TYR A 625 -5.19 10.74 31.92
N ALA A 626 -5.03 10.01 33.03
CA ALA A 626 -5.86 8.84 33.34
C ALA A 626 -7.38 9.14 33.37
N ALA A 627 -7.78 10.35 33.77
CA ALA A 627 -9.19 10.78 33.75
C ALA A 627 -9.78 10.86 32.32
N GLY A 628 -8.94 11.00 31.30
CA GLY A 628 -9.31 11.01 29.87
C GLY A 628 -9.26 9.63 29.20
N SER A 629 -8.99 8.55 29.95
CA SER A 629 -8.80 7.19 29.39
C SER A 629 -10.03 6.53 28.76
N ARG A 630 -11.15 7.24 28.69
CA ARG A 630 -12.42 6.78 28.13
C ARG A 630 -12.95 7.84 27.18
N THR A 631 -13.64 7.39 26.12
CA THR A 631 -14.33 8.27 25.19
C THR A 631 -15.28 9.20 25.95
N PRO A 632 -15.13 10.53 25.84
CA PRO A 632 -16.03 11.46 26.49
C PRO A 632 -17.48 11.22 26.04
N PRO A 633 -18.47 11.33 26.94
CA PRO A 633 -19.86 11.23 26.55
C PRO A 633 -20.20 12.39 25.61
N THR A 634 -20.50 12.06 24.36
CA THR A 634 -21.07 13.01 23.39
C THR A 634 -22.60 12.96 23.46
N GLY A 635 -23.29 13.93 22.86
CA GLY A 635 -24.75 13.87 22.75
C GLY A 635 -25.18 12.56 22.12
N ARG A 636 -26.24 11.91 22.64
CA ARG A 636 -26.70 10.58 22.16
C ARG A 636 -26.90 10.62 20.64
N THR A 637 -25.98 10.00 19.91
CA THR A 637 -26.11 9.74 18.47
C THR A 637 -26.91 8.46 18.20
N ASP A 638 -27.08 7.62 19.22
CA ASP A 638 -28.00 6.50 19.20
C ASP A 638 -29.44 7.00 19.20
N GLY A 639 -30.04 7.08 18.01
CA GLY A 639 -31.48 6.99 17.87
C GLY A 639 -32.00 5.73 18.57
N PRO A 640 -33.29 5.66 18.96
CA PRO A 640 -33.85 4.46 19.56
C PRO A 640 -33.55 3.24 18.68
N LYS A 641 -32.91 2.21 19.27
CA LYS A 641 -32.63 0.94 18.58
C LYS A 641 -33.90 0.47 17.85
N PRO A 642 -33.82 0.05 16.57
CA PRO A 642 -34.98 -0.47 15.85
C PRO A 642 -35.64 -1.56 16.68
N ARG A 643 -36.95 -1.43 16.95
CA ARG A 643 -37.71 -2.39 17.76
C ARG A 643 -37.89 -3.76 17.08
N LEU A 644 -37.49 -3.88 15.81
CA LEU A 644 -37.64 -5.09 15.01
C LEU A 644 -36.35 -5.29 14.20
N THR A 645 -35.60 -6.33 14.54
CA THR A 645 -34.63 -6.99 13.65
C THR A 645 -35.41 -8.03 12.85
N LEU A 646 -35.25 -8.07 11.53
CA LEU A 646 -35.68 -9.22 10.74
C LEU A 646 -34.74 -10.37 11.11
N GLU A 647 -35.29 -11.39 11.77
CA GLU A 647 -34.62 -12.68 12.02
C GLU A 647 -34.31 -13.42 10.72
#